data_AF-A0AAW7YHI7-F1
#
_entry.id   AF-A0AAW7YHI7-F1
#
_cell.length_a   1.000
_cell.length_b   1.000
_cell.length_c   1.000
_cell.angle_alpha   90.00
_cell.angle_beta   90.00
_cell.angle_gamma   90.00
#
_symmetry.space_group_name_H-M   'P 1'
#
loop_
_entity.id
_entity.type
_entity.pdbx_description
1 polymer ?
#
loop_
_entity_poly.entity_id
_entity_poly.type
_entity_poly.pdbx_seq_one_letter_code
_entity_poly.pdbx_strand_id
1 'polypeptide(L)'
;MMLFSTLNRLPSVIFTWQSEPFYILMIFKKHYCLICKYTICLFLVGILLFCSNTAYSAEKNSSISTIDKYTDNSPELALLKQAKSLKYKDKKQSTALANEALLLSQNNKNHRLSAHSHYLLGELARDSKDIEQSLYHFLEATILYKKINENKRLISSSVDYATMLILARRYDEANKILDELLPLAEKSKQDLSIALILITKGAGYYEKKHYNDAIEQYSQALKYLKADDKIVQRHLGETYKNLAQSYKRLRNREKTAFFYRKALDVFTALQDKKLMARTLNTLAEAERYLENYVVALEYSVRGLEIHEQIEDPAGRAKALIGAGIIYRNIGQYEKSLTAIYEAYLYFTKIKDFSSMGKASNQMGLIYTRLKQFGQARSFYQFTIDLPEEQIETKTLASALRELAVIDLNDEKYQSAHVMAKKAYKIYQKENDYLKGSTSARIIGNIYRAQQENSQAIAYYRESLAQAIKGGNELYQIKAQTPLAALLSDMNSDEAVSLLKKSLELSTKINTKYQTLYAYRELRKLEKRRGNIAESLGYAENEIALSKVIQDEREEEELVLAKANLYSHKMEEELKSLKKKVRLDQLQLLKKNTEIEIAAQARIISELELTKNKYASVALASLLVICLLAVLFIYKRFVDSNKRNKELDYLAARDPLTNCYNRRILFDFMNRDFVDTTRLSEYCILMVDIDHFKEVNDSYGHSTGDSVLSAVANILQNSVRQNDIVARFGGEEFCIVLPGAPKEQAMDIAENIRQKVEASSFNNISVTCSFGVASIKFNAKTPSELIEQADIALFKSKSLGRNQVSLWEKTFKPKN
;
A
#
# COMPACT_ATOMS: atom_id res chain seq x y z
N MET A 1 -1.84 14.31 -59.74
CA MET A 1 -3.31 14.20 -59.79
C MET A 1 -3.79 14.30 -58.34
N MET A 2 -4.39 15.40 -57.85
CA MET A 2 -5.66 16.03 -58.28
C MET A 2 -6.79 15.00 -58.42
N LEU A 3 -8.02 15.20 -57.93
CA LEU A 3 -8.69 16.14 -57.02
C LEU A 3 -10.18 15.67 -57.06
N PHE A 4 -10.90 15.69 -55.93
CA PHE A 4 -12.36 15.92 -55.81
C PHE A 4 -13.36 15.32 -56.82
N SER A 5 -14.39 14.61 -56.32
CA SER A 5 -15.66 15.26 -55.88
C SER A 5 -16.82 14.27 -55.67
N THR A 6 -17.65 14.51 -54.64
CA THR A 6 -19.11 14.76 -54.75
C THR A 6 -19.70 15.07 -53.36
N LEU A 7 -20.86 15.74 -53.34
CA LEU A 7 -21.37 16.54 -52.21
C LEU A 7 -22.89 16.32 -52.03
N ASN A 8 -23.46 16.86 -50.94
CA ASN A 8 -24.89 17.01 -50.55
C ASN A 8 -25.41 15.94 -49.56
N ARG A 9 -26.24 16.29 -48.53
CA ARG A 9 -27.01 17.52 -48.23
C ARG A 9 -27.26 17.69 -46.71
N LEU A 10 -27.44 18.94 -46.27
CA LEU A 10 -27.97 19.46 -44.98
C LEU A 10 -29.12 20.46 -45.34
N PRO A 11 -30.06 20.97 -44.47
CA PRO A 11 -29.74 21.86 -43.32
C PRO A 11 -30.78 22.09 -42.17
N SER A 12 -30.35 22.79 -41.09
CA SER A 12 -31.05 23.90 -40.33
C SER A 12 -30.39 24.11 -38.93
N VAL A 13 -29.37 24.97 -38.71
CA VAL A 13 -29.34 26.47 -38.57
C VAL A 13 -30.00 26.95 -37.24
N ILE A 14 -29.32 27.67 -36.31
CA ILE A 14 -29.15 29.15 -36.19
C ILE A 14 -28.01 29.56 -35.18
N PHE A 15 -27.14 30.54 -35.57
CA PHE A 15 -26.36 31.62 -34.86
C PHE A 15 -25.77 31.42 -33.42
N THR A 16 -24.47 31.60 -33.04
CA THR A 16 -23.46 32.74 -33.06
C THR A 16 -23.72 33.91 -32.08
N TRP A 17 -22.79 34.65 -31.42
CA TRP A 17 -21.30 34.68 -31.26
C TRP A 17 -20.89 35.56 -30.02
N GLN A 18 -19.63 35.44 -29.55
CA GLN A 18 -18.75 36.31 -28.71
C GLN A 18 -19.23 37.55 -27.88
N SER A 19 -18.65 37.73 -26.66
CA SER A 19 -17.82 38.91 -26.23
C SER A 19 -17.24 38.80 -24.80
N GLU A 20 -16.01 39.27 -24.54
CA GLU A 20 -15.33 39.30 -23.21
C GLU A 20 -15.47 40.67 -22.44
N PRO A 21 -14.49 41.18 -21.64
CA PRO A 21 -14.47 41.15 -20.15
C PRO A 21 -14.42 42.57 -19.52
N PHE A 22 -14.36 42.75 -18.18
CA PHE A 22 -13.75 43.97 -17.55
C PHE A 22 -13.58 43.87 -16.00
N TYR A 23 -12.34 44.05 -15.49
CA TYR A 23 -11.93 44.69 -14.19
C TYR A 23 -12.33 44.06 -12.81
N ILE A 24 -11.66 44.34 -11.66
CA ILE A 24 -10.24 44.60 -11.31
C ILE A 24 -10.03 44.54 -9.76
N LEU A 25 -8.84 44.13 -9.29
CA LEU A 25 -8.16 44.39 -7.98
C LEU A 25 -8.69 43.99 -6.57
N MET A 26 -7.68 43.69 -5.72
CA MET A 26 -7.51 43.88 -4.26
C MET A 26 -8.22 42.95 -3.26
N ILE A 27 -7.51 41.97 -2.66
CA ILE A 27 -6.60 42.08 -1.48
C ILE A 27 -7.31 42.49 -0.18
N PHE A 28 -7.48 41.57 0.79
CA PHE A 28 -6.70 41.59 2.05
C PHE A 28 -6.87 40.32 2.91
N LYS A 29 -5.90 40.14 3.82
CA LYS A 29 -5.64 38.98 4.66
C LYS A 29 -5.83 39.41 6.14
N LYS A 30 -6.39 38.52 6.97
CA LYS A 30 -6.04 38.34 8.41
C LYS A 30 -6.43 39.45 9.42
N HIS A 31 -7.39 39.15 10.31
CA HIS A 31 -7.49 39.49 11.76
C HIS A 31 -8.33 38.33 12.35
N TYR A 32 -7.89 37.39 13.21
CA TYR A 32 -7.13 37.37 14.47
C TYR A 32 -7.85 37.91 15.73
N CYS A 33 -8.37 36.94 16.51
CA CYS A 33 -8.26 36.79 17.98
C CYS A 33 -9.23 37.44 18.99
N LEU A 34 -9.36 36.71 20.11
CA LEU A 34 -10.11 36.95 21.37
C LEU A 34 -11.65 36.98 21.22
N ILE A 35 -12.45 36.34 22.08
CA ILE A 35 -12.28 36.06 23.52
C ILE A 35 -12.56 34.59 23.89
N CYS A 36 -11.77 34.02 24.79
CA CYS A 36 -12.12 32.80 25.54
C CYS A 36 -12.89 33.16 26.83
N LYS A 37 -13.99 32.44 27.15
CA LYS A 37 -14.27 31.75 28.43
C LYS A 37 -15.75 31.33 28.56
N TYR A 38 -16.00 30.34 29.43
CA TYR A 38 -17.28 29.76 29.86
C TYR A 38 -18.00 28.86 28.83
N THR A 39 -17.75 27.54 28.90
CA THR A 39 -18.49 26.48 29.64
C THR A 39 -19.82 26.08 28.96
N ILE A 40 -19.95 24.84 28.51
CA ILE A 40 -20.48 23.72 29.32
C ILE A 40 -21.80 24.10 30.01
N CYS A 41 -22.92 23.80 29.32
CA CYS A 41 -24.25 23.45 29.83
C CYS A 41 -25.30 23.84 28.78
N LEU A 42 -25.76 22.88 27.95
CA LEU A 42 -27.09 22.82 27.29
C LEU A 42 -27.13 21.69 26.24
N PHE A 43 -27.20 20.44 26.70
CA PHE A 43 -27.64 19.30 25.88
C PHE A 43 -28.50 18.32 26.70
N LEU A 44 -29.33 18.88 27.59
CA LEU A 44 -30.07 18.14 28.61
C LEU A 44 -31.52 18.66 28.81
N VAL A 45 -32.13 19.26 27.78
CA VAL A 45 -33.53 19.75 27.80
C VAL A 45 -34.25 19.34 26.51
N GLY A 46 -34.20 18.05 26.17
CA GLY A 46 -34.85 17.48 24.97
C GLY A 46 -35.65 16.20 25.21
N ILE A 47 -35.75 15.73 26.46
CA ILE A 47 -36.44 14.49 26.84
C ILE A 47 -37.38 14.79 28.01
N LEU A 48 -38.39 15.62 27.76
CA LEU A 48 -39.53 15.86 28.66
C LEU A 48 -40.65 16.55 27.88
N LEU A 49 -41.31 15.83 26.96
CA LEU A 49 -42.63 16.13 26.37
C LEU A 49 -42.96 15.08 25.31
N PHE A 50 -43.53 13.93 25.70
CA PHE A 50 -44.57 13.20 24.95
C PHE A 50 -45.09 12.00 25.77
N CYS A 51 -45.90 12.30 26.78
CA CYS A 51 -46.77 11.32 27.43
C CYS A 51 -48.21 11.83 27.37
N SER A 52 -49.06 11.19 26.57
CA SER A 52 -50.51 11.12 26.81
C SER A 52 -51.13 10.03 25.92
N ASN A 53 -52.14 9.33 26.48
CA ASN A 53 -52.97 8.29 25.88
C ASN A 53 -52.24 6.99 25.44
N THR A 54 -52.67 5.79 25.82
CA THR A 54 -53.93 5.36 26.48
C THR A 54 -53.69 4.35 27.61
N ALA A 55 -54.43 4.47 28.70
CA ALA A 55 -54.67 3.39 29.64
C ALA A 55 -56.14 2.93 29.52
N TYR A 56 -56.43 1.62 29.58
CA TYR A 56 -57.41 1.06 30.54
C TYR A 56 -57.49 -0.48 30.54
N SER A 57 -57.95 -1.03 31.67
CA SER A 57 -58.33 -2.44 31.94
C SER A 57 -57.20 -3.50 31.96
N ALA A 58 -57.11 -4.40 32.95
CA ALA A 58 -57.84 -4.50 34.23
C ALA A 58 -56.98 -5.19 35.32
N GLU A 59 -57.22 -4.82 36.57
CA GLU A 59 -56.64 -5.45 37.77
C GLU A 59 -57.46 -6.66 38.24
N LYS A 60 -56.82 -7.69 38.82
CA LYS A 60 -56.78 -7.91 40.29
C LYS A 60 -56.14 -9.23 40.72
N ASN A 61 -55.30 -9.15 41.77
CA ASN A 61 -55.00 -10.13 42.84
C ASN A 61 -54.49 -11.55 42.43
N SER A 62 -53.53 -12.22 43.07
CA SER A 62 -52.65 -12.00 44.24
C SER A 62 -51.66 -13.20 44.33
N SER A 63 -50.49 -13.20 44.98
CA SER A 63 -49.76 -12.22 45.81
C SER A 63 -48.28 -12.61 45.98
N ILE A 64 -47.40 -11.60 46.15
CA ILE A 64 -46.13 -11.59 46.93
C ILE A 64 -45.16 -12.78 46.83
N SER A 65 -44.05 -12.59 46.10
CA SER A 65 -42.69 -12.61 46.70
C SER A 65 -41.66 -11.93 45.79
N THR A 66 -40.91 -11.00 46.35
CA THR A 66 -39.94 -10.08 45.72
C THR A 66 -38.92 -10.68 44.74
N ILE A 67 -38.85 -10.12 43.53
CA ILE A 67 -37.66 -10.14 42.63
C ILE A 67 -37.47 -8.70 42.12
N ASP A 68 -36.22 -8.24 42.07
CA ASP A 68 -35.86 -6.88 41.65
C ASP A 68 -36.41 -6.52 40.26
N LYS A 69 -37.02 -5.34 40.17
CA LYS A 69 -37.59 -4.82 38.92
C LYS A 69 -36.48 -4.41 37.94
N TYR A 70 -36.74 -4.70 36.66
CA TYR A 70 -35.95 -4.23 35.53
C TYR A 70 -35.79 -2.69 35.52
N THR A 71 -34.56 -2.23 35.30
CA THR A 71 -34.28 -0.96 34.63
C THR A 71 -33.76 -1.28 33.22
N ASP A 72 -34.65 -1.32 32.23
CA ASP A 72 -34.33 -1.78 30.86
C ASP A 72 -33.30 -0.93 30.09
N ASN A 73 -32.89 0.21 30.68
CA ASN A 73 -31.97 1.21 30.11
C ASN A 73 -30.71 1.46 30.98
N SER A 74 -30.18 0.46 31.71
CA SER A 74 -28.88 0.67 32.39
C SER A 74 -27.71 0.78 31.40
N PRO A 75 -26.72 1.68 31.60
CA PRO A 75 -25.62 1.87 30.65
C PRO A 75 -24.82 0.60 30.37
N GLU A 76 -24.57 -0.20 31.41
CA GLU A 76 -23.85 -1.47 31.27
C GLU A 76 -24.65 -2.53 30.47
N LEU A 77 -25.98 -2.51 30.53
CA LEU A 77 -26.82 -3.39 29.69
C LEU A 77 -26.78 -2.96 28.22
N ALA A 78 -26.76 -1.64 27.95
CA ALA A 78 -26.64 -1.11 26.59
C ALA A 78 -25.29 -1.46 25.95
N LEU A 79 -24.19 -1.23 26.67
CA LEU A 79 -22.83 -1.62 26.25
C LEU A 79 -22.72 -3.13 26.00
N LEU A 80 -23.28 -3.95 26.89
CA LEU A 80 -23.28 -5.41 26.73
C LEU A 80 -24.12 -5.88 25.52
N LYS A 81 -25.27 -5.25 25.23
CA LYS A 81 -26.06 -5.50 24.02
C LYS A 81 -25.25 -5.13 22.76
N GLN A 82 -24.57 -3.98 22.78
CA GLN A 82 -23.71 -3.52 21.67
C GLN A 82 -22.52 -4.47 21.43
N ALA A 83 -21.82 -4.87 22.49
CA ALA A 83 -20.73 -5.85 22.43
C ALA A 83 -21.19 -7.16 21.77
N LYS A 84 -22.31 -7.73 22.22
CA LYS A 84 -22.89 -8.95 21.61
C LYS A 84 -23.18 -8.80 20.12
N SER A 85 -23.65 -7.63 19.67
CA SER A 85 -23.89 -7.36 18.25
C SER A 85 -22.62 -7.27 17.40
N LEU A 86 -21.48 -6.95 18.04
CA LEU A 86 -20.18 -6.80 17.40
C LEU A 86 -19.30 -8.05 17.49
N LYS A 87 -19.60 -9.03 18.35
CA LYS A 87 -18.84 -10.28 18.55
C LYS A 87 -18.29 -10.93 17.26
N TYR A 88 -19.10 -10.96 16.20
CA TYR A 88 -18.74 -11.55 14.91
C TYR A 88 -18.32 -10.55 13.81
N LYS A 89 -18.38 -9.24 14.10
CA LYS A 89 -18.05 -8.14 13.17
C LYS A 89 -16.73 -7.46 13.52
N ASP A 90 -16.58 -7.04 14.77
CA ASP A 90 -15.35 -6.48 15.33
C ASP A 90 -15.15 -7.03 16.74
N LYS A 91 -14.31 -8.07 16.84
CA LYS A 91 -13.95 -8.70 18.11
C LYS A 91 -13.24 -7.73 19.06
N LYS A 92 -12.40 -6.82 18.53
CA LYS A 92 -11.61 -5.90 19.37
C LYS A 92 -12.52 -4.86 20.01
N GLN A 93 -13.42 -4.27 19.25
CA GLN A 93 -14.44 -3.35 19.76
C GLN A 93 -15.42 -4.08 20.70
N SER A 94 -15.83 -5.31 20.35
CA SER A 94 -16.67 -6.16 21.21
C SER A 94 -16.02 -6.41 22.58
N THR A 95 -14.72 -6.74 22.62
CA THR A 95 -13.99 -6.95 23.89
C THR A 95 -13.86 -5.66 24.70
N ALA A 96 -13.59 -4.52 24.06
CA ALA A 96 -13.51 -3.24 24.75
C ALA A 96 -14.85 -2.87 25.43
N LEU A 97 -15.96 -2.95 24.70
CA LEU A 97 -17.31 -2.67 25.23
C LEU A 97 -17.74 -3.67 26.31
N ALA A 98 -17.34 -4.95 26.20
CA ALA A 98 -17.63 -5.96 27.20
C ALA A 98 -16.84 -5.74 28.51
N ASN A 99 -15.60 -5.24 28.42
CA ASN A 99 -14.81 -4.83 29.58
C ASN A 99 -15.38 -3.58 30.26
N GLU A 100 -15.85 -2.60 29.48
CA GLU A 100 -16.51 -1.39 30.01
C GLU A 100 -17.83 -1.75 30.71
N ALA A 101 -18.67 -2.59 30.09
CA ALA A 101 -19.87 -3.14 30.70
C ALA A 101 -19.58 -3.93 31.98
N LEU A 102 -18.47 -4.69 32.00
CA LEU A 102 -18.04 -5.40 33.20
C LEU A 102 -17.69 -4.44 34.33
N LEU A 103 -16.84 -3.44 34.08
CA LEU A 103 -16.41 -2.45 35.08
C LEU A 103 -17.60 -1.71 35.69
N LEU A 104 -18.53 -1.23 34.85
CA LEU A 104 -19.74 -0.55 35.31
C LEU A 104 -20.65 -1.49 36.11
N SER A 105 -20.84 -2.73 35.67
CA SER A 105 -21.65 -3.70 36.42
C SER A 105 -21.03 -4.07 37.77
N GLN A 106 -19.70 -4.15 37.87
CA GLN A 106 -18.99 -4.39 39.13
C GLN A 106 -19.12 -3.20 40.09
N ASN A 107 -18.91 -1.97 39.60
CA ASN A 107 -19.10 -0.73 40.38
C ASN A 107 -20.55 -0.60 40.90
N ASN A 108 -21.54 -0.91 40.06
CA ASN A 108 -22.95 -0.92 40.41
C ASN A 108 -23.37 -2.16 41.22
N LYS A 109 -22.44 -3.07 41.56
CA LYS A 109 -22.66 -4.35 42.26
C LYS A 109 -23.70 -5.27 41.59
N ASN A 110 -23.94 -5.08 40.29
CA ASN A 110 -24.89 -5.85 39.50
C ASN A 110 -24.29 -7.20 39.09
N HIS A 111 -24.29 -8.15 40.03
CA HIS A 111 -23.72 -9.49 39.85
C HIS A 111 -24.26 -10.23 38.61
N ARG A 112 -25.52 -10.01 38.23
CA ARG A 112 -26.12 -10.61 37.04
C ARG A 112 -25.46 -10.08 35.77
N LEU A 113 -25.34 -8.76 35.60
CA LEU A 113 -24.68 -8.21 34.41
C LEU A 113 -23.17 -8.48 34.41
N SER A 114 -22.50 -8.47 35.57
CA SER A 114 -21.10 -8.91 35.65
C SER A 114 -20.91 -10.36 35.17
N ALA A 115 -21.81 -11.29 35.55
CA ALA A 115 -21.76 -12.66 35.06
C ALA A 115 -21.94 -12.77 33.54
N HIS A 116 -22.79 -11.93 32.95
CA HIS A 116 -23.00 -11.91 31.49
C HIS A 116 -21.83 -11.27 30.74
N SER A 117 -21.21 -10.22 31.28
CA SER A 117 -20.02 -9.58 30.71
C SER A 117 -18.82 -10.52 30.76
N HIS A 118 -18.56 -11.17 31.92
CA HIS A 118 -17.56 -12.23 32.04
C HIS A 118 -17.83 -13.38 31.05
N TYR A 119 -19.07 -13.89 30.95
CA TYR A 119 -19.37 -14.97 30.01
C TYR A 119 -19.06 -14.58 28.55
N LEU A 120 -19.43 -13.35 28.13
CA LEU A 120 -19.12 -12.85 26.79
C LEU A 120 -17.62 -12.67 26.56
N LEU A 121 -16.87 -12.17 27.55
CA LEU A 121 -15.41 -12.05 27.48
C LEU A 121 -14.74 -13.44 27.37
N GLY A 122 -15.25 -14.44 28.09
CA GLY A 122 -14.80 -15.83 28.00
C GLY A 122 -15.01 -16.41 26.58
N GLU A 123 -16.15 -16.12 25.96
CA GLU A 123 -16.40 -16.47 24.55
C GLU A 123 -15.48 -15.75 23.58
N LEU A 124 -15.23 -14.44 23.77
CA LEU A 124 -14.36 -13.63 22.91
C LEU A 124 -12.89 -14.07 23.01
N ALA A 125 -12.43 -14.43 24.21
CA ALA A 125 -11.12 -15.00 24.46
C ALA A 125 -10.97 -16.37 23.77
N ARG A 126 -11.96 -17.26 23.93
CA ARG A 126 -12.02 -18.56 23.21
C ARG A 126 -11.97 -18.38 21.70
N ASP A 127 -12.78 -17.47 21.16
CA ASP A 127 -12.83 -17.13 19.74
C ASP A 127 -11.54 -16.45 19.22
N SER A 128 -10.67 -16.01 20.13
CA SER A 128 -9.33 -15.46 19.86
C SER A 128 -8.20 -16.46 20.17
N LYS A 129 -8.54 -17.67 20.66
CA LYS A 129 -7.64 -18.74 21.13
C LYS A 129 -6.79 -18.39 22.37
N ASP A 130 -7.21 -17.41 23.15
CA ASP A 130 -6.62 -17.13 24.47
C ASP A 130 -7.28 -18.04 25.51
N ILE A 131 -6.58 -19.13 25.85
CA ILE A 131 -7.11 -20.17 26.76
C ILE A 131 -7.19 -19.65 28.20
N GLU A 132 -6.19 -18.91 28.67
CA GLU A 132 -6.10 -18.46 30.06
C GLU A 132 -7.15 -17.37 30.38
N GLN A 133 -7.33 -16.39 29.49
CA GLN A 133 -8.40 -15.39 29.66
C GLN A 133 -9.79 -16.04 29.54
N SER A 134 -9.95 -17.05 28.68
CA SER A 134 -11.21 -17.78 28.56
C SER A 134 -11.52 -18.59 29.82
N LEU A 135 -10.53 -19.28 30.39
CA LEU A 135 -10.64 -19.97 31.68
C LEU A 135 -11.03 -19.02 32.81
N TYR A 136 -10.30 -17.91 32.97
CA TYR A 136 -10.58 -16.91 34.01
C TYR A 136 -12.02 -16.38 33.92
N HIS A 137 -12.43 -15.93 32.73
CA HIS A 137 -13.75 -15.32 32.56
C HIS A 137 -14.92 -16.32 32.65
N PHE A 138 -14.77 -17.56 32.19
CA PHE A 138 -15.81 -18.57 32.40
C PHE A 138 -15.89 -19.04 33.86
N LEU A 139 -14.78 -19.03 34.61
CA LEU A 139 -14.78 -19.30 36.05
C LEU A 139 -15.51 -18.20 36.83
N GLU A 140 -15.18 -16.93 36.59
CA GLU A 140 -15.86 -15.78 37.23
C GLU A 140 -17.36 -15.74 36.90
N ALA A 141 -17.73 -15.96 35.64
CA ALA A 141 -19.13 -16.10 35.24
C ALA A 141 -19.84 -17.22 36.02
N THR A 142 -19.19 -18.38 36.16
CA THR A 142 -19.69 -19.54 36.91
C THR A 142 -19.90 -19.24 38.39
N ILE A 143 -18.93 -18.59 39.04
CA ILE A 143 -19.03 -18.17 40.46
C ILE A 143 -20.20 -17.21 40.64
N LEU A 144 -20.36 -16.22 39.75
CA LEU A 144 -21.44 -15.25 39.82
C LEU A 144 -22.82 -15.87 39.53
N TYR A 145 -22.95 -16.74 38.51
CA TYR A 145 -24.20 -17.45 38.23
C TYR A 145 -24.63 -18.35 39.39
N LYS A 146 -23.68 -18.99 40.08
CA LYS A 146 -23.94 -19.74 41.32
C LYS A 146 -24.43 -18.81 42.44
N LYS A 147 -23.80 -17.64 42.63
CA LYS A 147 -24.19 -16.65 43.64
C LYS A 147 -25.63 -16.12 43.45
N ILE A 148 -26.08 -15.97 42.21
CA ILE A 148 -27.43 -15.47 41.88
C ILE A 148 -28.47 -16.59 41.60
N ASN A 149 -28.13 -17.86 41.86
CA ASN A 149 -28.99 -19.03 41.65
C ASN A 149 -29.54 -19.21 40.21
N GLU A 150 -28.83 -18.73 39.18
CA GLU A 150 -29.24 -18.90 37.77
C GLU A 150 -28.79 -20.25 37.19
N ASN A 151 -29.35 -21.35 37.71
CA ASN A 151 -28.94 -22.73 37.40
C ASN A 151 -28.72 -23.05 35.92
N LYS A 152 -29.58 -22.57 35.01
CA LYS A 152 -29.42 -22.81 33.56
C LYS A 152 -28.15 -22.16 32.99
N ARG A 153 -27.80 -20.95 33.42
CA ARG A 153 -26.58 -20.26 32.99
C ARG A 153 -25.35 -20.80 33.69
N LEU A 154 -25.48 -21.16 34.98
CA LEU A 154 -24.44 -21.85 35.75
C LEU A 154 -23.96 -23.13 35.05
N ILE A 155 -24.89 -23.99 34.60
CA ILE A 155 -24.52 -25.23 33.88
C ILE A 155 -23.81 -24.88 32.56
N SER A 156 -24.36 -23.95 31.78
CA SER A 156 -23.74 -23.53 30.51
C SER A 156 -22.31 -22.99 30.70
N SER A 157 -22.10 -22.07 31.64
CA SER A 157 -20.78 -21.48 31.90
C SER A 157 -19.78 -22.49 32.46
N SER A 158 -20.25 -23.45 33.27
CA SER A 158 -19.39 -24.49 33.82
C SER A 158 -19.00 -25.54 32.78
N VAL A 159 -19.90 -25.83 31.81
CA VAL A 159 -19.58 -26.68 30.65
C VAL A 159 -18.59 -25.99 29.71
N ASP A 160 -18.76 -24.69 29.45
CA ASP A 160 -17.78 -23.90 28.68
C ASP A 160 -16.41 -23.85 29.39
N TYR A 161 -16.39 -23.64 30.71
CA TYR A 161 -15.18 -23.68 31.54
C TYR A 161 -14.49 -25.05 31.49
N ALA A 162 -15.23 -26.15 31.68
CA ALA A 162 -14.71 -27.51 31.56
C ALA A 162 -14.17 -27.82 30.15
N THR A 163 -14.80 -27.26 29.10
CA THR A 163 -14.30 -27.35 27.72
C THR A 163 -12.94 -26.65 27.58
N MET A 164 -12.75 -25.48 28.20
CA MET A 164 -11.46 -24.80 28.19
C MET A 164 -10.40 -25.53 29.02
N LEU A 165 -10.78 -26.17 30.14
CA LEU A 165 -9.87 -27.04 30.91
C LEU A 165 -9.39 -28.23 30.08
N ILE A 166 -10.25 -28.85 29.26
CA ILE A 166 -9.87 -29.91 28.32
C ILE A 166 -8.86 -29.39 27.28
N LEU A 167 -9.06 -28.19 26.72
CA LEU A 167 -8.09 -27.56 25.80
C LEU A 167 -6.74 -27.26 26.48
N ALA A 168 -6.78 -26.85 27.76
CA ALA A 168 -5.61 -26.68 28.62
C ALA A 168 -4.98 -28.00 29.11
N ARG A 169 -5.52 -29.15 28.69
CA ARG A 169 -5.13 -30.52 29.10
C ARG A 169 -5.31 -30.84 30.59
N ARG A 170 -6.11 -30.04 31.30
CA ARG A 170 -6.50 -30.21 32.71
C ARG A 170 -7.73 -31.12 32.83
N TYR A 171 -7.61 -32.33 32.27
CA TYR A 171 -8.76 -33.21 32.03
C TYR A 171 -9.47 -33.69 33.30
N ASP A 172 -8.72 -33.96 34.36
CA ASP A 172 -9.27 -34.54 35.60
C ASP A 172 -10.05 -33.48 36.41
N GLU A 173 -9.62 -32.21 36.35
CA GLU A 173 -10.37 -31.08 36.88
C GLU A 173 -11.67 -30.84 36.08
N ALA A 174 -11.60 -30.93 34.75
CA ALA A 174 -12.78 -30.82 33.89
C ALA A 174 -13.80 -31.93 34.20
N ASN A 175 -13.36 -33.17 34.31
CA ASN A 175 -14.22 -34.31 34.66
C ASN A 175 -14.87 -34.13 36.03
N LYS A 176 -14.12 -33.73 37.06
CA LYS A 176 -14.67 -33.48 38.41
C LYS A 176 -15.82 -32.46 38.37
N ILE A 177 -15.64 -31.35 37.65
CA ILE A 177 -16.68 -30.32 37.50
C ILE A 177 -17.90 -30.89 36.77
N LEU A 178 -17.70 -31.67 35.71
CA LEU A 178 -18.79 -32.28 34.94
C LEU A 178 -19.58 -33.33 35.76
N ASP A 179 -18.90 -34.07 36.63
CA ASP A 179 -19.52 -35.02 37.56
C ASP A 179 -20.34 -34.32 38.65
N GLU A 180 -19.88 -33.17 39.17
CA GLU A 180 -20.65 -32.33 40.10
C GLU A 180 -21.89 -31.68 39.45
N LEU A 181 -21.83 -31.37 38.14
CA LEU A 181 -22.93 -30.75 37.39
C LEU A 181 -24.03 -31.73 36.96
N LEU A 182 -23.69 -33.00 36.70
CA LEU A 182 -24.63 -33.96 36.10
C LEU A 182 -25.90 -34.16 36.97
N PRO A 183 -25.82 -34.39 38.30
CA PRO A 183 -27.01 -34.50 39.14
C PRO A 183 -27.84 -33.21 39.21
N LEU A 184 -27.21 -32.03 39.06
CA LEU A 184 -27.90 -30.74 39.05
C LEU A 184 -28.73 -30.57 37.76
N ALA A 185 -28.20 -31.00 36.61
CA ALA A 185 -28.89 -30.99 35.33
C ALA A 185 -30.05 -32.01 35.29
N GLU A 186 -29.83 -33.22 35.83
CA GLU A 186 -30.84 -34.28 35.97
C GLU A 186 -32.00 -33.85 36.88
N LYS A 187 -31.69 -33.32 38.08
CA LYS A 187 -32.71 -32.79 39.01
C LYS A 187 -33.53 -31.66 38.38
N SER A 188 -32.92 -30.88 37.51
CA SER A 188 -33.57 -29.78 36.78
C SER A 188 -34.34 -30.24 35.52
N LYS A 189 -34.30 -31.54 35.17
CA LYS A 189 -34.88 -32.14 33.94
C LYS A 189 -34.50 -31.39 32.66
N GLN A 190 -33.23 -30.98 32.55
CA GLN A 190 -32.73 -30.23 31.39
C GLN A 190 -31.99 -31.15 30.42
N ASP A 191 -32.72 -31.90 29.59
CA ASP A 191 -32.16 -32.89 28.65
C ASP A 191 -30.97 -32.37 27.81
N LEU A 192 -31.08 -31.17 27.25
CA LEU A 192 -29.97 -30.57 26.49
C LEU A 192 -28.74 -30.30 27.38
N SER A 193 -28.93 -29.83 28.61
CA SER A 193 -27.84 -29.60 29.56
C SER A 193 -27.14 -30.91 29.96
N ILE A 194 -27.93 -31.98 30.19
CA ILE A 194 -27.41 -33.33 30.45
C ILE A 194 -26.59 -33.83 29.25
N ALA A 195 -27.12 -33.69 28.03
CA ALA A 195 -26.43 -34.07 26.80
C ALA A 195 -25.10 -33.31 26.64
N LEU A 196 -25.08 -31.99 26.87
CA LEU A 196 -23.87 -31.18 26.77
C LEU A 196 -22.79 -31.59 27.78
N ILE A 197 -23.16 -31.89 29.03
CA ILE A 197 -22.23 -32.41 30.04
C ILE A 197 -21.59 -33.73 29.56
N LEU A 198 -22.42 -34.68 29.09
CA LEU A 198 -21.95 -35.98 28.60
C LEU A 198 -21.09 -35.86 27.32
N ILE A 199 -21.43 -34.96 26.40
CA ILE A 199 -20.60 -34.64 25.22
C ILE A 199 -19.23 -34.11 25.67
N THR A 200 -19.18 -33.19 26.64
CA THR A 200 -17.92 -32.61 27.12
C THR A 200 -17.07 -33.63 27.87
N LYS A 201 -17.67 -34.52 28.69
CA LYS A 201 -16.97 -35.68 29.27
C LYS A 201 -16.39 -36.58 28.18
N GLY A 202 -17.18 -36.90 27.15
CA GLY A 202 -16.75 -37.69 25.99
C GLY A 202 -15.57 -37.05 25.24
N ALA A 203 -15.55 -35.72 25.12
CA ALA A 203 -14.42 -34.98 24.55
C ALA A 203 -13.15 -35.09 25.41
N GLY A 204 -13.28 -34.97 26.74
CA GLY A 204 -12.18 -35.17 27.68
C GLY A 204 -11.55 -36.56 27.57
N TYR A 205 -12.37 -37.62 27.55
CA TYR A 205 -11.88 -38.99 27.32
C TYR A 205 -11.23 -39.17 25.94
N TYR A 206 -11.80 -38.57 24.88
CA TYR A 206 -11.24 -38.66 23.53
C TYR A 206 -9.83 -38.05 23.46
N GLU A 207 -9.60 -36.88 24.06
CA GLU A 207 -8.27 -36.25 24.11
C GLU A 207 -7.28 -37.00 25.04
N LYS A 208 -7.76 -37.65 26.12
CA LYS A 208 -6.98 -38.65 26.88
C LYS A 208 -6.69 -39.93 26.08
N LYS A 209 -7.23 -40.09 24.86
CA LYS A 209 -7.17 -41.29 23.99
C LYS A 209 -7.94 -42.50 24.52
N HIS A 210 -8.82 -42.29 25.49
CA HIS A 210 -9.75 -43.27 26.04
C HIS A 210 -10.99 -43.37 25.15
N TYR A 211 -10.82 -43.93 23.94
CA TYR A 211 -11.88 -43.87 22.91
C TYR A 211 -13.13 -44.68 23.26
N ASN A 212 -13.02 -45.74 24.06
CA ASN A 212 -14.17 -46.53 24.53
C ASN A 212 -15.03 -45.73 25.52
N ASP A 213 -14.40 -45.16 26.55
CA ASP A 213 -15.05 -44.28 27.54
C ASP A 213 -15.74 -43.09 26.82
N ALA A 214 -15.05 -42.50 25.83
CA ALA A 214 -15.63 -41.44 25.00
C ALA A 214 -16.87 -41.90 24.22
N ILE A 215 -16.83 -43.10 23.62
CA ILE A 215 -17.99 -43.69 22.92
C ILE A 215 -19.15 -43.91 23.88
N GLU A 216 -18.88 -44.36 25.11
CA GLU A 216 -19.92 -44.54 26.12
C GLU A 216 -20.60 -43.21 26.45
N GLN A 217 -19.84 -42.18 26.81
CA GLN A 217 -20.39 -40.87 27.17
C GLN A 217 -21.19 -40.24 26.02
N TYR A 218 -20.68 -40.30 24.77
CA TYR A 218 -21.44 -39.83 23.61
C TYR A 218 -22.71 -40.67 23.36
N SER A 219 -22.67 -41.98 23.57
CA SER A 219 -23.84 -42.86 23.42
C SER A 219 -24.90 -42.62 24.50
N GLN A 220 -24.48 -42.24 25.71
CA GLN A 220 -25.38 -41.79 26.76
C GLN A 220 -26.01 -40.43 26.39
N ALA A 221 -25.23 -39.48 25.85
CA ALA A 221 -25.74 -38.16 25.42
C ALA A 221 -26.87 -38.26 24.37
N LEU A 222 -26.75 -39.19 23.41
CA LEU A 222 -27.79 -39.45 22.40
C LEU A 222 -29.19 -39.73 22.99
N LYS A 223 -29.28 -40.27 24.22
CA LYS A 223 -30.56 -40.56 24.89
C LYS A 223 -31.38 -39.32 25.24
N TYR A 224 -30.72 -38.16 25.30
CA TYR A 224 -31.29 -36.86 25.68
C TYR A 224 -31.45 -35.90 24.48
N LEU A 225 -30.83 -36.19 23.34
CA LEU A 225 -30.92 -35.38 22.11
C LEU A 225 -32.10 -35.80 21.23
N LYS A 226 -33.32 -35.72 21.80
CA LYS A 226 -34.56 -36.21 21.17
C LYS A 226 -35.45 -35.15 20.53
N ALA A 227 -35.35 -33.89 20.96
CA ALA A 227 -36.23 -32.83 20.47
C ALA A 227 -35.90 -32.43 19.02
N ASP A 228 -36.92 -32.05 18.26
CA ASP A 228 -36.80 -31.60 16.86
C ASP A 228 -36.39 -30.11 16.74
N ASP A 229 -35.93 -29.51 17.83
CA ASP A 229 -35.37 -28.16 17.79
C ASP A 229 -34.02 -28.12 17.07
N LYS A 230 -33.79 -27.04 16.32
CA LYS A 230 -32.60 -26.83 15.50
C LYS A 230 -31.28 -26.90 16.30
N ILE A 231 -31.26 -26.48 17.56
CA ILE A 231 -30.07 -26.53 18.42
C ILE A 231 -29.80 -27.98 18.85
N VAL A 232 -30.85 -28.70 19.27
CA VAL A 232 -30.77 -30.11 19.69
C VAL A 232 -30.33 -31.00 18.53
N GLN A 233 -30.94 -30.84 17.35
CA GLN A 233 -30.55 -31.55 16.13
C GLN A 233 -29.10 -31.23 15.72
N ARG A 234 -28.63 -29.99 15.87
CA ARG A 234 -27.21 -29.65 15.61
C ARG A 234 -26.27 -30.46 16.51
N HIS A 235 -26.55 -30.52 17.81
CA HIS A 235 -25.75 -31.32 18.75
C HIS A 235 -25.89 -32.82 18.51
N LEU A 236 -27.04 -33.32 18.04
CA LEU A 236 -27.22 -34.71 17.63
C LEU A 236 -26.26 -35.10 16.50
N GLY A 237 -26.25 -34.33 15.41
CA GLY A 237 -25.34 -34.55 14.29
C GLY A 237 -23.85 -34.44 14.68
N GLU A 238 -23.51 -33.47 15.54
CA GLU A 238 -22.14 -33.35 16.07
C GLU A 238 -21.74 -34.50 16.99
N THR A 239 -22.66 -35.06 17.78
CA THR A 239 -22.43 -36.23 18.63
C THR A 239 -22.21 -37.49 17.80
N TYR A 240 -23.00 -37.70 16.75
CA TYR A 240 -22.75 -38.79 15.79
C TYR A 240 -21.39 -38.64 15.09
N LYS A 241 -21.00 -37.44 14.68
CA LYS A 241 -19.68 -37.14 14.13
C LYS A 241 -18.56 -37.47 15.14
N ASN A 242 -18.73 -37.17 16.42
CA ASN A 242 -17.75 -37.47 17.46
C ASN A 242 -17.64 -39.00 17.73
N LEU A 243 -18.76 -39.73 17.77
CA LEU A 243 -18.78 -41.20 17.81
C LEU A 243 -18.00 -41.80 16.62
N ALA A 244 -18.27 -41.32 15.41
CA ALA A 244 -17.58 -41.76 14.20
C ALA A 244 -16.05 -41.52 14.29
N GLN A 245 -15.62 -40.39 14.87
CA GLN A 245 -14.21 -40.09 15.12
C GLN A 245 -13.58 -41.06 16.14
N SER A 246 -14.25 -41.36 17.26
CA SER A 246 -13.75 -42.36 18.22
C SER A 246 -13.61 -43.74 17.59
N TYR A 247 -14.61 -44.22 16.85
CA TYR A 247 -14.51 -45.49 16.11
C TYR A 247 -13.40 -45.47 15.04
N LYS A 248 -13.16 -44.30 14.40
CA LYS A 248 -12.06 -44.14 13.42
C LYS A 248 -10.69 -44.31 14.09
N ARG A 249 -10.53 -43.84 15.34
CA ARG A 249 -9.30 -44.04 16.13
C ARG A 249 -9.11 -45.51 16.53
N LEU A 250 -10.21 -46.20 16.87
CA LEU A 250 -10.24 -47.66 17.10
C LEU A 250 -10.15 -48.50 15.82
N ARG A 251 -9.98 -47.87 14.65
CA ARG A 251 -9.92 -48.51 13.31
C ARG A 251 -11.17 -49.29 12.89
N ASN A 252 -12.29 -49.19 13.62
CA ASN A 252 -13.57 -49.84 13.28
C ASN A 252 -14.26 -49.08 12.14
N ARG A 253 -14.04 -49.53 10.90
CA ARG A 253 -14.47 -48.82 9.67
C ARG A 253 -15.98 -48.78 9.48
N GLU A 254 -16.67 -49.87 9.79
CA GLU A 254 -18.12 -49.98 9.67
C GLU A 254 -18.84 -49.00 10.60
N LYS A 255 -18.49 -48.98 11.90
CA LYS A 255 -19.09 -48.04 12.85
C LYS A 255 -18.72 -46.59 12.52
N THR A 256 -17.51 -46.32 12.03
CA THR A 256 -17.13 -45.00 11.50
C THR A 256 -18.08 -44.56 10.38
N ALA A 257 -18.29 -45.39 9.36
CA ALA A 257 -19.16 -45.06 8.23
C ALA A 257 -20.63 -44.92 8.66
N PHE A 258 -21.13 -45.83 9.50
CA PHE A 258 -22.49 -45.80 10.05
C PHE A 258 -22.81 -44.48 10.77
N PHE A 259 -21.94 -44.06 11.71
CA PHE A 259 -22.19 -42.83 12.47
C PHE A 259 -21.96 -41.56 11.63
N TYR A 260 -21.08 -41.58 10.62
CA TYR A 260 -21.00 -40.46 9.67
C TYR A 260 -22.22 -40.35 8.76
N ARG A 261 -22.84 -41.48 8.34
CA ARG A 261 -24.15 -41.44 7.65
C ARG A 261 -25.21 -40.80 8.53
N LYS A 262 -25.35 -41.23 9.79
CA LYS A 262 -26.28 -40.62 10.75
C LYS A 262 -26.04 -39.12 10.99
N ALA A 263 -24.78 -38.68 11.04
CA ALA A 263 -24.45 -37.26 11.11
C ALA A 263 -24.87 -36.52 9.82
N LEU A 264 -24.64 -37.11 8.65
CA LEU A 264 -25.02 -36.53 7.35
C LEU A 264 -26.54 -36.40 7.19
N ASP A 265 -27.31 -37.40 7.62
CA ASP A 265 -28.78 -37.37 7.60
C ASP A 265 -29.30 -36.12 8.36
N VAL A 266 -28.80 -35.93 9.59
CA VAL A 266 -29.16 -34.79 10.45
C VAL A 266 -28.71 -33.46 9.85
N PHE A 267 -27.48 -33.35 9.35
CA PHE A 267 -27.01 -32.10 8.72
C PHE A 267 -27.74 -31.76 7.41
N THR A 268 -28.23 -32.78 6.70
CA THR A 268 -29.08 -32.62 5.50
C THR A 268 -30.45 -32.08 5.87
N ALA A 269 -31.10 -32.63 6.90
CA ALA A 269 -32.36 -32.12 7.43
C ALA A 269 -32.24 -30.66 7.92
N LEU A 270 -31.10 -30.32 8.55
CA LEU A 270 -30.78 -28.95 8.98
C LEU A 270 -30.39 -27.99 7.85
N GLN A 271 -30.18 -28.50 6.63
CA GLN A 271 -29.66 -27.78 5.47
C GLN A 271 -28.31 -27.06 5.73
N ASP A 272 -27.50 -27.54 6.69
CA ASP A 272 -26.18 -26.97 6.99
C ASP A 272 -25.17 -27.49 5.96
N LYS A 273 -25.16 -26.88 4.77
CA LYS A 273 -24.27 -27.20 3.65
C LYS A 273 -22.80 -27.36 4.07
N LYS A 274 -22.33 -26.55 5.03
CA LYS A 274 -20.95 -26.56 5.52
C LYS A 274 -20.64 -27.80 6.35
N LEU A 275 -21.56 -28.24 7.20
CA LEU A 275 -21.41 -29.50 7.94
C LEU A 275 -21.64 -30.72 7.03
N MET A 276 -22.60 -30.66 6.08
CA MET A 276 -22.82 -31.69 5.07
C MET A 276 -21.54 -31.97 4.26
N ALA A 277 -20.95 -30.96 3.62
CA ALA A 277 -19.77 -31.12 2.77
C ALA A 277 -18.53 -31.65 3.51
N ARG A 278 -18.35 -31.26 4.78
CA ARG A 278 -17.27 -31.78 5.64
C ARG A 278 -17.51 -33.24 6.04
N THR A 279 -18.77 -33.61 6.26
CA THR A 279 -19.17 -34.97 6.63
C THR A 279 -19.05 -35.91 5.44
N LEU A 280 -19.51 -35.49 4.26
CA LEU A 280 -19.37 -36.18 2.98
C LEU A 280 -17.90 -36.53 2.67
N ASN A 281 -16.98 -35.56 2.76
CA ASN A 281 -15.55 -35.82 2.57
C ASN A 281 -15.00 -36.92 3.50
N THR A 282 -15.46 -36.93 4.76
CA THR A 282 -14.96 -37.89 5.77
C THR A 282 -15.64 -39.26 5.64
N LEU A 283 -16.90 -39.29 5.19
CA LEU A 283 -17.63 -40.50 4.86
C LEU A 283 -17.07 -41.17 3.61
N ALA A 284 -16.74 -40.40 2.56
CA ALA A 284 -16.02 -40.88 1.39
C ALA A 284 -14.67 -41.52 1.77
N GLU A 285 -13.92 -40.92 2.71
CA GLU A 285 -12.71 -41.53 3.25
C GLU A 285 -12.99 -42.86 3.97
N ALA A 286 -14.08 -42.95 4.74
CA ALA A 286 -14.47 -44.16 5.47
C ALA A 286 -14.93 -45.30 4.55
N GLU A 287 -15.81 -45.04 3.59
CA GLU A 287 -16.27 -46.01 2.58
C GLU A 287 -15.11 -46.47 1.69
N ARG A 288 -14.16 -45.59 1.34
CA ARG A 288 -12.92 -45.97 0.64
C ARG A 288 -12.05 -46.94 1.46
N TYR A 289 -12.10 -46.90 2.80
CA TYR A 289 -11.43 -47.88 3.66
C TYR A 289 -12.22 -49.19 3.85
N LEU A 290 -13.50 -49.22 3.44
CA LEU A 290 -14.31 -50.43 3.28
C LEU A 290 -14.25 -50.97 1.84
N GLU A 291 -13.44 -50.37 0.97
CA GLU A 291 -13.29 -50.68 -0.46
C GLU A 291 -14.59 -50.48 -1.29
N ASN A 292 -15.59 -49.81 -0.72
CA ASN A 292 -16.84 -49.39 -1.37
C ASN A 292 -16.62 -48.19 -2.31
N TYR A 293 -15.74 -48.33 -3.31
CA TYR A 293 -15.23 -47.19 -4.09
C TYR A 293 -16.30 -46.41 -4.86
N VAL A 294 -17.38 -47.06 -5.32
CA VAL A 294 -18.50 -46.40 -6.02
C VAL A 294 -19.24 -45.44 -5.06
N VAL A 295 -19.60 -45.94 -3.88
CA VAL A 295 -20.28 -45.15 -2.83
C VAL A 295 -19.36 -44.05 -2.29
N ALA A 296 -18.07 -44.35 -2.12
CA ALA A 296 -17.07 -43.36 -1.75
C ALA A 296 -16.96 -42.22 -2.78
N LEU A 297 -17.00 -42.56 -4.08
CA LEU A 297 -16.95 -41.57 -5.16
C LEU A 297 -18.20 -40.70 -5.17
N GLU A 298 -19.39 -41.28 -5.02
CA GLU A 298 -20.67 -40.53 -4.95
C GLU A 298 -20.63 -39.48 -3.83
N TYR A 299 -20.26 -39.88 -2.61
CA TYR A 299 -20.11 -38.95 -1.49
C TYR A 299 -19.02 -37.89 -1.74
N SER A 300 -17.93 -38.25 -2.42
CA SER A 300 -16.86 -37.30 -2.73
C SER A 300 -17.28 -36.26 -3.78
N VAL A 301 -18.06 -36.64 -4.79
CA VAL A 301 -18.61 -35.74 -5.83
C VAL A 301 -19.64 -34.80 -5.21
N ARG A 302 -20.61 -35.32 -4.47
CA ARG A 302 -21.59 -34.52 -3.71
C ARG A 302 -20.90 -33.56 -2.73
N GLY A 303 -19.80 -33.98 -2.11
CA GLY A 303 -18.97 -33.12 -1.26
C GLY A 303 -18.33 -31.96 -2.04
N LEU A 304 -17.76 -32.22 -3.21
CA LEU A 304 -17.17 -31.21 -4.10
C LEU A 304 -18.19 -30.17 -4.55
N GLU A 305 -19.35 -30.61 -5.04
CA GLU A 305 -20.46 -29.74 -5.47
C GLU A 305 -20.89 -28.78 -4.36
N ILE A 306 -21.06 -29.27 -3.14
CA ILE A 306 -21.49 -28.41 -2.02
C ILE A 306 -20.37 -27.44 -1.61
N HIS A 307 -19.09 -27.87 -1.61
CA HIS A 307 -17.96 -26.95 -1.35
C HIS A 307 -17.87 -25.84 -2.39
N GLU A 308 -18.22 -26.12 -3.65
CA GLU A 308 -18.29 -25.13 -4.72
C GLU A 308 -19.47 -24.17 -4.51
N GLN A 309 -20.66 -24.68 -4.18
CA GLN A 309 -21.85 -23.87 -3.88
C GLN A 309 -21.73 -22.94 -2.65
N ILE A 310 -20.84 -23.24 -1.70
CA ILE A 310 -20.61 -22.42 -0.50
C ILE A 310 -19.31 -21.59 -0.56
N GLU A 311 -18.63 -21.61 -1.71
CA GLU A 311 -17.35 -20.93 -1.93
C GLU A 311 -16.29 -21.29 -0.86
N ASP A 312 -16.16 -22.58 -0.50
CA ASP A 312 -15.09 -23.11 0.37
C ASP A 312 -13.99 -23.79 -0.46
N PRO A 313 -13.06 -23.04 -1.09
CA PRO A 313 -12.02 -23.61 -1.93
C PRO A 313 -11.02 -24.47 -1.12
N ALA A 314 -10.89 -24.22 0.19
CA ALA A 314 -10.08 -25.06 1.08
C ALA A 314 -10.74 -26.43 1.34
N GLY A 315 -12.06 -26.45 1.49
CA GLY A 315 -12.89 -27.65 1.54
C GLY A 315 -12.86 -28.43 0.24
N ARG A 316 -13.03 -27.74 -0.90
CA ARG A 316 -12.94 -28.30 -2.26
C ARG A 316 -11.57 -28.96 -2.51
N ALA A 317 -10.46 -28.27 -2.24
CA ALA A 317 -9.12 -28.83 -2.44
C ALA A 317 -8.85 -30.09 -1.59
N LYS A 318 -9.39 -30.16 -0.37
CA LYS A 318 -9.31 -31.37 0.48
C LYS A 318 -10.18 -32.50 -0.06
N ALA A 319 -11.39 -32.19 -0.55
CA ALA A 319 -12.27 -33.15 -1.22
C ALA A 319 -11.62 -33.72 -2.50
N LEU A 320 -10.96 -32.88 -3.30
CA LEU A 320 -10.25 -33.26 -4.52
C LEU A 320 -9.13 -34.27 -4.29
N ILE A 321 -8.34 -34.12 -3.22
CA ILE A 321 -7.36 -35.16 -2.81
C ILE A 321 -8.09 -36.48 -2.51
N GLY A 322 -9.21 -36.42 -1.79
CA GLY A 322 -10.04 -37.60 -1.50
C GLY A 322 -10.54 -38.29 -2.77
N ALA A 323 -11.17 -37.53 -3.66
CA ALA A 323 -11.65 -37.98 -4.96
C ALA A 323 -10.53 -38.61 -5.80
N GLY A 324 -9.36 -37.96 -5.87
CA GLY A 324 -8.22 -38.50 -6.62
C GLY A 324 -7.72 -39.85 -6.09
N ILE A 325 -7.64 -40.02 -4.76
CA ILE A 325 -7.28 -41.32 -4.17
C ILE A 325 -8.31 -42.40 -4.55
N ILE A 326 -9.61 -42.05 -4.61
CA ILE A 326 -10.66 -42.97 -5.06
C ILE A 326 -10.49 -43.30 -6.54
N TYR A 327 -10.35 -42.28 -7.40
CA TYR A 327 -10.14 -42.44 -8.84
C TYR A 327 -8.93 -43.34 -9.17
N ARG A 328 -7.79 -43.16 -8.47
CA ARG A 328 -6.62 -44.04 -8.63
C ARG A 328 -6.93 -45.49 -8.25
N ASN A 329 -7.68 -45.70 -7.18
CA ASN A 329 -8.01 -47.04 -6.70
C ASN A 329 -8.99 -47.78 -7.65
N ILE A 330 -9.79 -47.06 -8.44
CA ILE A 330 -10.66 -47.62 -9.51
C ILE A 330 -10.04 -47.54 -10.92
N GLY A 331 -8.72 -47.35 -11.03
CA GLY A 331 -7.99 -47.31 -12.31
C GLY A 331 -8.20 -46.06 -13.17
N GLN A 332 -9.01 -45.07 -12.73
CA GLN A 332 -9.23 -43.80 -13.44
C GLN A 332 -8.11 -42.80 -13.15
N TYR A 333 -6.88 -43.18 -13.50
CA TYR A 333 -5.66 -42.40 -13.25
C TYR A 333 -5.68 -40.99 -13.85
N GLU A 334 -6.36 -40.79 -14.98
CA GLU A 334 -6.60 -39.48 -15.61
C GLU A 334 -7.31 -38.51 -14.66
N LYS A 335 -8.54 -38.85 -14.24
CA LYS A 335 -9.33 -38.03 -13.29
C LYS A 335 -8.63 -37.90 -11.94
N SER A 336 -7.89 -38.93 -11.55
CA SER A 336 -7.05 -38.89 -10.35
C SER A 336 -5.98 -37.81 -10.41
N LEU A 337 -5.24 -37.73 -11.53
CA LEU A 337 -4.19 -36.73 -11.71
C LEU A 337 -4.79 -35.33 -11.73
N THR A 338 -5.85 -35.09 -12.50
CA THR A 338 -6.51 -33.78 -12.57
C THR A 338 -7.00 -33.31 -11.20
N ALA A 339 -7.72 -34.14 -10.45
CA ALA A 339 -8.23 -33.76 -9.13
C ALA A 339 -7.10 -33.44 -8.13
N ILE A 340 -6.06 -34.29 -8.05
CA ILE A 340 -4.93 -34.04 -7.14
C ILE A 340 -4.11 -32.83 -7.59
N TYR A 341 -3.99 -32.59 -8.90
CA TYR A 341 -3.28 -31.44 -9.44
C TYR A 341 -4.00 -30.12 -9.12
N GLU A 342 -5.30 -30.01 -9.36
CA GLU A 342 -6.11 -28.86 -8.93
C GLU A 342 -5.93 -28.54 -7.44
N ALA A 343 -5.97 -29.59 -6.60
CA ALA A 343 -5.73 -29.44 -5.17
C ALA A 343 -4.31 -28.94 -4.87
N TYR A 344 -3.28 -29.51 -5.52
CA TYR A 344 -1.88 -29.08 -5.39
C TYR A 344 -1.69 -27.60 -5.77
N LEU A 345 -2.34 -27.13 -6.84
CA LEU A 345 -2.30 -25.71 -7.25
C LEU A 345 -2.91 -24.81 -6.19
N TYR A 346 -4.05 -25.19 -5.63
CA TYR A 346 -4.67 -24.45 -4.52
C TYR A 346 -3.75 -24.38 -3.29
N PHE A 347 -3.20 -25.51 -2.84
CA PHE A 347 -2.33 -25.53 -1.66
C PHE A 347 -1.01 -24.78 -1.90
N THR A 348 -0.49 -24.77 -3.13
CA THR A 348 0.66 -23.95 -3.54
C THR A 348 0.34 -22.45 -3.45
N LYS A 349 -0.85 -22.02 -3.89
CA LYS A 349 -1.30 -20.61 -3.81
C LYS A 349 -1.39 -20.12 -2.36
N ILE A 350 -1.84 -20.97 -1.42
CA ILE A 350 -1.96 -20.61 0.00
C ILE A 350 -0.74 -20.99 0.87
N LYS A 351 0.32 -21.57 0.27
CA LYS A 351 1.53 -22.04 0.96
C LYS A 351 1.27 -23.07 2.09
N ASP A 352 0.30 -23.96 1.92
CA ASP A 352 0.04 -25.07 2.85
C ASP A 352 0.97 -26.26 2.53
N PHE A 353 2.20 -26.20 3.05
CA PHE A 353 3.24 -27.21 2.80
C PHE A 353 2.82 -28.64 3.19
N SER A 354 2.04 -28.81 4.26
CA SER A 354 1.54 -30.12 4.70
C SER A 354 0.59 -30.72 3.65
N SER A 355 -0.35 -29.93 3.14
CA SER A 355 -1.26 -30.38 2.07
C SER A 355 -0.57 -30.51 0.71
N MET A 356 0.43 -29.65 0.40
CA MET A 356 1.29 -29.79 -0.79
C MET A 356 2.04 -31.12 -0.80
N GLY A 357 2.69 -31.49 0.31
CA GLY A 357 3.39 -32.77 0.44
C GLY A 357 2.45 -33.98 0.33
N LYS A 358 1.22 -33.89 0.85
CA LYS A 358 0.20 -34.94 0.66
C LYS A 358 -0.18 -35.10 -0.80
N ALA A 359 -0.50 -34.01 -1.50
CA ALA A 359 -0.86 -34.04 -2.92
C ALA A 359 0.32 -34.54 -3.78
N SER A 360 1.54 -34.07 -3.51
CA SER A 360 2.76 -34.53 -4.18
C SER A 360 2.95 -36.04 -4.02
N ASN A 361 2.82 -36.57 -2.80
CA ASN A 361 2.89 -38.02 -2.58
C ASN A 361 1.79 -38.81 -3.32
N GLN A 362 0.57 -38.27 -3.46
CA GLN A 362 -0.46 -38.95 -4.26
C GLN A 362 -0.14 -38.93 -5.76
N MET A 363 0.41 -37.83 -6.29
CA MET A 363 0.93 -37.79 -7.67
C MET A 363 2.05 -38.81 -7.85
N GLY A 364 3.06 -38.82 -6.98
CA GLY A 364 4.14 -39.81 -7.00
C GLY A 364 3.62 -41.25 -7.04
N LEU A 365 2.62 -41.58 -6.21
CA LEU A 365 1.98 -42.90 -6.20
C LEU A 365 1.27 -43.26 -7.51
N ILE A 366 0.75 -42.28 -8.25
CA ILE A 366 0.18 -42.52 -9.58
C ILE A 366 1.31 -42.79 -10.57
N TYR A 367 2.34 -41.94 -10.63
CA TYR A 367 3.50 -42.15 -11.51
C TYR A 367 4.22 -43.48 -11.25
N THR A 368 4.30 -43.95 -10.00
CA THR A 368 4.80 -45.29 -9.66
C THR A 368 3.92 -46.40 -10.25
N ARG A 369 2.59 -46.26 -10.27
CA ARG A 369 1.68 -47.23 -10.91
C ARG A 369 1.82 -47.23 -12.43
N LEU A 370 2.05 -46.07 -13.02
CA LEU A 370 2.35 -45.88 -14.44
C LEU A 370 3.78 -46.31 -14.84
N LYS A 371 4.58 -46.83 -13.88
CA LYS A 371 6.01 -47.21 -14.06
C LYS A 371 6.91 -46.03 -14.51
N GLN A 372 6.43 -44.79 -14.36
CA GLN A 372 7.13 -43.54 -14.68
C GLN A 372 7.99 -43.10 -13.47
N PHE A 373 9.03 -43.89 -13.18
CA PHE A 373 9.79 -43.79 -11.92
C PHE A 373 10.57 -42.47 -11.74
N GLY A 374 11.05 -41.84 -12.81
CA GLY A 374 11.74 -40.53 -12.73
C GLY A 374 10.83 -39.40 -12.27
N GLN A 375 9.58 -39.40 -12.74
CA GLN A 375 8.55 -38.46 -12.30
C GLN A 375 8.09 -38.77 -10.87
N ALA A 376 7.86 -40.05 -10.55
CA ALA A 376 7.52 -40.47 -9.20
C ALA A 376 8.59 -40.01 -8.18
N ARG A 377 9.87 -40.25 -8.48
CA ARG A 377 11.03 -39.76 -7.73
C ARG A 377 10.96 -38.24 -7.51
N SER A 378 10.66 -37.46 -8.54
CA SER A 378 10.57 -35.99 -8.46
C SER A 378 9.50 -35.52 -7.48
N PHE A 379 8.33 -36.18 -7.43
CA PHE A 379 7.25 -35.83 -6.49
C PHE A 379 7.52 -36.28 -5.05
N TYR A 380 8.18 -37.41 -4.85
CA TYR A 380 8.61 -37.83 -3.51
C TYR A 380 9.75 -36.96 -2.97
N GLN A 381 10.74 -36.64 -3.81
CA GLN A 381 11.86 -35.77 -3.45
C GLN A 381 11.37 -34.38 -3.04
N PHE A 382 10.45 -33.77 -3.81
CA PHE A 382 9.79 -32.52 -3.42
C PHE A 382 9.22 -32.55 -1.99
N THR A 383 8.60 -33.67 -1.57
CA THR A 383 8.05 -33.80 -0.22
C THR A 383 9.12 -33.95 0.87
N ILE A 384 10.28 -34.48 0.52
CA ILE A 384 11.44 -34.65 1.41
C ILE A 384 12.20 -33.32 1.56
N ASP A 385 12.23 -32.49 0.51
CA ASP A 385 12.88 -31.18 0.49
C ASP A 385 12.06 -30.08 1.21
N LEU A 386 10.82 -30.35 1.59
CA LEU A 386 10.00 -29.44 2.39
C LEU A 386 10.49 -29.38 3.85
N PRO A 387 10.35 -28.22 4.54
CA PRO A 387 10.76 -28.08 5.94
C PRO A 387 10.07 -29.11 6.85
N GLU A 388 10.85 -29.95 7.55
CA GLU A 388 10.32 -31.09 8.34
C GLU A 388 9.29 -30.66 9.40
N GLU A 389 9.45 -29.46 9.99
CA GLU A 389 8.54 -28.90 10.99
C GLU A 389 7.16 -28.53 10.44
N GLN A 390 7.05 -28.33 9.12
CA GLN A 390 5.83 -27.83 8.45
C GLN A 390 5.08 -28.93 7.68
N ILE A 391 5.54 -30.17 7.75
CA ILE A 391 4.94 -31.35 7.10
C ILE A 391 4.55 -32.41 8.13
N GLU A 392 3.47 -33.14 7.86
CA GLU A 392 3.09 -34.27 8.71
C GLU A 392 4.14 -35.40 8.62
N THR A 393 4.62 -35.87 9.78
CA THR A 393 5.58 -36.98 9.93
C THR A 393 5.21 -38.20 9.09
N LYS A 394 3.93 -38.55 9.01
CA LYS A 394 3.38 -39.67 8.23
C LYS A 394 3.47 -39.46 6.72
N THR A 395 3.39 -38.20 6.27
CA THR A 395 3.54 -37.80 4.86
C THR A 395 5.01 -37.92 4.47
N LEU A 396 5.93 -37.38 5.27
CA LEU A 396 7.38 -37.54 5.07
C LEU A 396 7.80 -39.02 5.05
N ALA A 397 7.36 -39.80 6.05
CA ALA A 397 7.65 -41.24 6.10
C ALA A 397 7.10 -42.01 4.88
N SER A 398 5.99 -41.57 4.29
CA SER A 398 5.48 -42.19 3.06
C SER A 398 6.32 -41.85 1.84
N ALA A 399 6.80 -40.60 1.72
CA ALA A 399 7.69 -40.19 0.63
C ALA A 399 9.01 -40.98 0.67
N LEU A 400 9.65 -41.02 1.86
CA LEU A 400 10.87 -41.77 2.11
C LEU A 400 10.70 -43.27 1.80
N ARG A 401 9.57 -43.87 2.20
CA ARG A 401 9.31 -45.30 1.97
C ARG A 401 9.12 -45.63 0.48
N GLU A 402 8.40 -44.82 -0.28
CA GLU A 402 8.23 -45.07 -1.72
C GLU A 402 9.52 -44.77 -2.50
N LEU A 403 10.24 -43.70 -2.13
CA LEU A 403 11.53 -43.39 -2.74
C LEU A 403 12.58 -44.48 -2.47
N ALA A 404 12.58 -45.09 -1.28
CA ALA A 404 13.40 -46.24 -0.97
C ALA A 404 13.12 -47.47 -1.85
N VAL A 405 11.88 -47.66 -2.32
CA VAL A 405 11.54 -48.74 -3.27
C VAL A 405 12.08 -48.42 -4.66
N ILE A 406 12.03 -47.16 -5.09
CA ILE A 406 12.64 -46.73 -6.35
C ILE A 406 14.17 -46.87 -6.28
N ASP A 407 14.81 -46.42 -5.20
CA ASP A 407 16.26 -46.56 -5.01
C ASP A 407 16.70 -48.03 -4.93
N LEU A 408 15.91 -48.91 -4.34
CA LEU A 408 16.17 -50.36 -4.37
C LEU A 408 16.15 -50.92 -5.80
N ASN A 409 15.19 -50.50 -6.62
CA ASN A 409 15.10 -50.94 -8.03
C ASN A 409 16.22 -50.34 -8.89
N ASP A 410 16.72 -49.14 -8.54
CA ASP A 410 17.89 -48.50 -9.15
C ASP A 410 19.23 -49.04 -8.60
N GLU A 411 19.22 -50.12 -7.80
CA GLU A 411 20.39 -50.72 -7.12
C GLU A 411 21.16 -49.77 -6.16
N LYS A 412 20.55 -48.65 -5.75
CA LYS A 412 21.09 -47.64 -4.83
C LYS A 412 20.88 -48.05 -3.37
N TYR A 413 21.35 -49.24 -3.01
CA TYR A 413 21.04 -49.92 -1.74
C TYR A 413 21.27 -49.05 -0.48
N GLN A 414 22.38 -48.30 -0.42
CA GLN A 414 22.70 -47.45 0.74
C GLN A 414 21.68 -46.30 0.91
N SER A 415 21.27 -45.66 -0.19
CA SER A 415 20.24 -44.60 -0.18
C SER A 415 18.88 -45.16 0.24
N ALA A 416 18.48 -46.26 -0.40
CA ALA A 416 17.24 -46.98 -0.08
C ALA A 416 17.17 -47.36 1.41
N HIS A 417 18.27 -47.88 1.96
CA HIS A 417 18.37 -48.34 3.33
C HIS A 417 18.24 -47.19 4.36
N VAL A 418 18.90 -46.06 4.13
CA VAL A 418 18.77 -44.86 4.98
C VAL A 418 17.33 -44.35 5.00
N MET A 419 16.70 -44.21 3.82
CA MET A 419 15.32 -43.73 3.71
C MET A 419 14.32 -44.70 4.35
N ALA A 420 14.46 -46.01 4.08
CA ALA A 420 13.59 -47.04 4.64
C ALA A 420 13.69 -47.12 6.16
N LYS A 421 14.91 -47.04 6.74
CA LYS A 421 15.09 -46.99 8.21
C LYS A 421 14.53 -45.71 8.84
N LYS A 422 14.66 -44.53 8.18
CA LYS A 422 14.04 -43.29 8.66
C LYS A 422 12.51 -43.39 8.68
N ALA A 423 11.91 -43.88 7.59
CA ALA A 423 10.46 -44.14 7.53
C ALA A 423 10.00 -45.17 8.59
N TYR A 424 10.76 -46.25 8.79
CA TYR A 424 10.44 -47.29 9.76
C TYR A 424 10.38 -46.76 11.20
N LYS A 425 11.39 -45.98 11.62
CA LYS A 425 11.42 -45.34 12.95
C LYS A 425 10.22 -44.42 13.18
N ILE A 426 9.78 -43.67 12.17
CA ILE A 426 8.60 -42.81 12.27
C ILE A 426 7.33 -43.66 12.49
N TYR A 427 7.14 -44.74 11.72
CA TYR A 427 5.97 -45.61 11.87
C TYR A 427 5.94 -46.38 13.21
N GLN A 428 7.10 -46.74 13.77
CA GLN A 428 7.18 -47.26 15.15
C GLN A 428 6.70 -46.23 16.19
N LYS A 429 7.24 -45.00 16.15
CA LYS A 429 6.84 -43.91 17.07
C LYS A 429 5.34 -43.60 16.99
N GLU A 430 4.76 -43.72 15.80
CA GLU A 430 3.34 -43.52 15.52
C GLU A 430 2.45 -44.73 15.82
N ASN A 431 3.01 -45.86 16.26
CA ASN A 431 2.32 -47.15 16.43
C ASN A 431 1.52 -47.62 15.19
N ASP A 432 2.03 -47.34 13.99
CA ASP A 432 1.36 -47.73 12.74
C ASP A 432 1.92 -49.06 12.19
N TYR A 433 1.60 -50.16 12.89
CA TYR A 433 2.17 -51.49 12.67
C TYR A 433 2.08 -51.98 11.21
N LEU A 434 1.04 -51.62 10.46
CA LEU A 434 0.91 -51.99 9.04
C LEU A 434 1.97 -51.32 8.14
N LYS A 435 2.26 -50.04 8.38
CA LYS A 435 3.31 -49.31 7.65
C LYS A 435 4.69 -49.66 8.18
N GLY A 436 4.82 -49.93 9.49
CA GLY A 436 6.00 -50.53 10.10
C GLY A 436 6.39 -51.84 9.42
N SER A 437 5.44 -52.78 9.31
CA SER A 437 5.59 -54.04 8.56
C SER A 437 6.06 -53.80 7.13
N THR A 438 5.46 -52.85 6.42
CA THR A 438 5.84 -52.50 5.04
C THR A 438 7.29 -52.02 4.94
N SER A 439 7.71 -51.10 5.80
CA SER A 439 9.08 -50.57 5.82
C SER A 439 10.09 -51.64 6.25
N ALA A 440 9.78 -52.47 7.25
CA ALA A 440 10.62 -53.60 7.65
C ALA A 440 10.85 -54.57 6.47
N ARG A 441 9.80 -54.90 5.70
CA ARG A 441 9.92 -55.72 4.49
C ARG A 441 10.79 -55.08 3.42
N ILE A 442 10.72 -53.75 3.24
CA ILE A 442 11.59 -53.03 2.29
C ILE A 442 13.05 -53.11 2.73
N ILE A 443 13.34 -52.98 4.03
CA ILE A 443 14.69 -53.17 4.58
C ILE A 443 15.16 -54.62 4.36
N GLY A 444 14.30 -55.62 4.61
CA GLY A 444 14.61 -57.03 4.30
C GLY A 444 14.87 -57.29 2.82
N ASN A 445 14.11 -56.64 1.91
CA ASN A 445 14.34 -56.70 0.46
C ASN A 445 15.72 -56.13 0.08
N ILE A 446 16.16 -55.03 0.71
CA ILE A 446 17.47 -54.41 0.46
C ILE A 446 18.60 -55.35 0.89
N TYR A 447 18.56 -55.85 2.12
CA TYR A 447 19.55 -56.83 2.59
C TYR A 447 19.57 -58.10 1.74
N ARG A 448 18.41 -58.58 1.25
CA ARG A 448 18.36 -59.73 0.33
C ARG A 448 19.02 -59.43 -1.01
N ALA A 449 18.86 -58.23 -1.57
CA ALA A 449 19.54 -57.84 -2.81
C ALA A 449 21.06 -57.75 -2.62
N GLN A 450 21.52 -57.37 -1.43
CA GLN A 450 22.94 -57.39 -1.01
C GLN A 450 23.45 -58.79 -0.61
N GLN A 451 22.64 -59.84 -0.72
CA GLN A 451 22.93 -61.23 -0.31
C GLN A 451 23.17 -61.42 1.21
N GLU A 452 22.83 -60.43 2.04
CA GLU A 452 22.89 -60.47 3.51
C GLU A 452 21.70 -61.23 4.11
N ASN A 453 21.59 -62.53 3.78
CA ASN A 453 20.41 -63.35 4.08
C ASN A 453 20.00 -63.36 5.56
N SER A 454 20.95 -63.40 6.49
CA SER A 454 20.67 -63.38 7.95
C SER A 454 19.96 -62.09 8.39
N GLN A 455 20.37 -60.93 7.87
CA GLN A 455 19.71 -59.65 8.16
C GLN A 455 18.34 -59.58 7.46
N ALA A 456 18.26 -60.04 6.21
CA ALA A 456 17.00 -60.10 5.48
C ALA A 456 15.92 -60.93 6.22
N ILE A 457 16.28 -62.12 6.71
CA ILE A 457 15.41 -63.00 7.51
C ILE A 457 14.93 -62.29 8.79
N ALA A 458 15.83 -61.61 9.52
CA ALA A 458 15.46 -60.87 10.72
C ALA A 458 14.42 -59.76 10.43
N TYR A 459 14.61 -58.96 9.37
CA TYR A 459 13.67 -57.91 8.98
C TYR A 459 12.36 -58.44 8.40
N TYR A 460 12.33 -59.61 7.76
CA TYR A 460 11.07 -60.24 7.34
C TYR A 460 10.30 -60.84 8.53
N ARG A 461 10.98 -61.44 9.53
CA ARG A 461 10.34 -61.88 10.78
C ARG A 461 9.75 -60.70 11.55
N GLU A 462 10.46 -59.57 11.64
CA GLU A 462 9.92 -58.33 12.21
C GLU A 462 8.72 -57.81 11.39
N SER A 463 8.82 -57.82 10.05
CA SER A 463 7.71 -57.43 9.18
C SER A 463 6.44 -58.28 9.43
N LEU A 464 6.60 -59.58 9.64
CA LEU A 464 5.51 -60.50 9.95
C LEU A 464 4.93 -60.24 11.35
N ALA A 465 5.76 -60.06 12.38
CA ALA A 465 5.32 -59.73 13.73
C ALA A 465 4.49 -58.43 13.76
N GLN A 466 4.95 -57.40 13.03
CA GLN A 466 4.22 -56.14 12.85
C GLN A 466 2.89 -56.33 12.08
N ALA A 467 2.84 -57.21 11.08
CA ALA A 467 1.61 -57.50 10.33
C ALA A 467 0.57 -58.26 11.15
N ILE A 468 1.02 -59.22 11.99
CA ILE A 468 0.17 -59.95 12.94
C ILE A 468 -0.39 -58.97 13.98
N LYS A 469 0.47 -58.16 14.62
CA LYS A 469 0.05 -57.13 15.59
C LYS A 469 -0.88 -56.06 14.97
N GLY A 470 -0.71 -55.78 13.69
CA GLY A 470 -1.59 -54.90 12.92
C GLY A 470 -2.91 -55.51 12.45
N GLY A 471 -3.10 -56.83 12.61
CA GLY A 471 -4.34 -57.54 12.30
C GLY A 471 -4.72 -57.56 10.82
N ASN A 472 -3.76 -57.54 9.88
CA ASN A 472 -4.07 -57.55 8.45
C ASN A 472 -3.38 -58.69 7.68
N GLU A 473 -4.21 -59.56 7.12
CA GLU A 473 -3.82 -60.83 6.48
C GLU A 473 -2.99 -60.61 5.21
N LEU A 474 -3.29 -59.58 4.40
CA LEU A 474 -2.51 -59.22 3.21
C LEU A 474 -1.07 -58.80 3.53
N TYR A 475 -0.84 -58.13 4.66
CA TYR A 475 0.53 -57.80 5.09
C TYR A 475 1.26 -59.01 5.68
N GLN A 476 0.55 -59.96 6.31
CA GLN A 476 1.14 -61.21 6.80
C GLN A 476 1.64 -62.06 5.62
N ILE A 477 0.79 -62.30 4.61
CA ILE A 477 1.14 -62.94 3.33
C ILE A 477 2.41 -62.30 2.74
N LYS A 478 2.40 -60.97 2.57
CA LYS A 478 3.52 -60.22 1.97
C LYS A 478 4.83 -60.32 2.76
N ALA A 479 4.80 -60.65 4.05
CA ALA A 479 5.98 -60.85 4.89
C ALA A 479 6.42 -62.33 4.92
N GLN A 480 5.48 -63.27 5.01
CA GLN A 480 5.72 -64.73 5.00
C GLN A 480 6.38 -65.18 3.70
N THR A 481 5.89 -64.68 2.56
CA THR A 481 6.29 -65.12 1.23
C THR A 481 7.79 -64.90 0.93
N PRO A 482 8.39 -63.70 1.10
CA PRO A 482 9.84 -63.51 0.91
C PRO A 482 10.70 -64.15 2.02
N LEU A 483 10.16 -64.34 3.22
CA LEU A 483 10.82 -65.06 4.31
C LEU A 483 10.98 -66.55 3.97
N ALA A 484 9.90 -67.21 3.55
CA ALA A 484 9.92 -68.61 3.14
C ALA A 484 10.84 -68.86 1.93
N ALA A 485 10.90 -67.92 0.98
CA ALA A 485 11.82 -68.01 -0.15
C ALA A 485 13.30 -68.04 0.27
N LEU A 486 13.70 -67.30 1.33
CA LEU A 486 15.06 -67.39 1.88
C LEU A 486 15.27 -68.64 2.74
N LEU A 487 14.25 -69.06 3.49
CA LEU A 487 14.33 -70.26 4.33
C LEU A 487 14.26 -71.56 3.51
N SER A 488 13.84 -71.52 2.24
CA SER A 488 13.66 -72.73 1.41
C SER A 488 14.90 -73.62 1.34
N ASP A 489 16.10 -73.02 1.36
CA ASP A 489 17.38 -73.73 1.30
C ASP A 489 18.09 -73.84 2.67
N MET A 490 17.54 -73.22 3.73
CA MET A 490 18.12 -73.21 5.10
C MET A 490 17.32 -74.02 6.11
N ASN A 491 15.98 -73.98 6.02
CA ASN A 491 15.01 -74.65 6.87
C ASN A 491 13.72 -74.90 6.05
N SER A 492 13.74 -75.96 5.24
CA SER A 492 12.66 -76.24 4.28
C SER A 492 11.30 -76.48 4.94
N ASP A 493 11.27 -77.05 6.16
CA ASP A 493 10.02 -77.30 6.91
C ASP A 493 9.36 -76.01 7.39
N GLU A 494 10.14 -75.04 7.91
CA GLU A 494 9.64 -73.71 8.27
C GLU A 494 9.15 -72.95 7.02
N ALA A 495 9.87 -73.06 5.90
CA ALA A 495 9.47 -72.45 4.63
C ALA A 495 8.14 -73.02 4.10
N VAL A 496 7.95 -74.34 4.13
CA VAL A 496 6.67 -74.97 3.77
C VAL A 496 5.55 -74.51 4.70
N SER A 497 5.77 -74.49 6.02
CA SER A 497 4.77 -74.03 7.00
C SER A 497 4.31 -72.58 6.74
N LEU A 498 5.27 -71.67 6.51
CA LEU A 498 4.99 -70.27 6.16
C LEU A 498 4.23 -70.14 4.84
N LEU A 499 4.56 -70.93 3.82
CA LEU A 499 3.86 -70.91 2.53
C LEU A 499 2.45 -71.53 2.60
N LYS A 500 2.25 -72.63 3.34
CA LYS A 500 0.92 -73.21 3.57
C LYS A 500 0.03 -72.21 4.34
N LYS A 501 0.57 -71.47 5.32
CA LYS A 501 -0.16 -70.37 5.99
C LYS A 501 -0.45 -69.18 5.06
N SER A 502 0.51 -68.80 4.21
CA SER A 502 0.31 -67.75 3.20
C SER A 502 -0.76 -68.14 2.17
N LEU A 503 -0.83 -69.42 1.78
CA LEU A 503 -1.88 -69.98 0.92
C LEU A 503 -3.26 -69.91 1.59
N GLU A 504 -3.39 -70.38 2.83
CA GLU A 504 -4.63 -70.31 3.63
C GLU A 504 -5.14 -68.86 3.76
N LEU A 505 -4.26 -67.92 4.11
CA LEU A 505 -4.64 -66.51 4.21
C LEU A 505 -5.02 -65.94 2.84
N SER A 506 -4.24 -66.22 1.78
CA SER A 506 -4.46 -65.63 0.46
C SER A 506 -5.77 -66.09 -0.19
N THR A 507 -6.16 -67.35 0.05
CA THR A 507 -7.44 -67.93 -0.40
C THR A 507 -8.60 -67.35 0.42
N LYS A 508 -8.48 -67.23 1.74
CA LYS A 508 -9.46 -66.56 2.60
C LYS A 508 -9.79 -65.12 2.15
N ILE A 509 -8.78 -64.34 1.77
CA ILE A 509 -8.98 -62.96 1.27
C ILE A 509 -9.13 -62.87 -0.27
N ASN A 510 -9.29 -64.01 -0.96
CA ASN A 510 -9.46 -64.12 -2.42
C ASN A 510 -8.41 -63.35 -3.26
N THR A 511 -7.14 -63.38 -2.86
CA THR A 511 -6.05 -62.66 -3.54
C THR A 511 -5.34 -63.53 -4.57
N LYS A 512 -6.01 -63.77 -5.70
CA LYS A 512 -5.56 -64.61 -6.84
C LYS A 512 -4.04 -64.57 -7.12
N TYR A 513 -3.45 -63.38 -7.26
CA TYR A 513 -2.01 -63.22 -7.49
C TYR A 513 -1.10 -63.79 -6.39
N GLN A 514 -1.48 -63.62 -5.11
CA GLN A 514 -0.72 -64.15 -3.98
C GLN A 514 -0.94 -65.66 -3.80
N THR A 515 -2.16 -66.13 -4.06
CA THR A 515 -2.50 -67.56 -4.11
C THR A 515 -1.70 -68.29 -5.21
N LEU A 516 -1.62 -67.72 -6.42
CA LEU A 516 -0.79 -68.24 -7.51
C LEU A 516 0.69 -68.29 -7.13
N TYR A 517 1.20 -67.24 -6.46
CA TYR A 517 2.57 -67.22 -5.97
C TYR A 517 2.81 -68.33 -4.92
N ALA A 518 1.89 -68.50 -3.97
CA ALA A 518 2.01 -69.53 -2.93
C ALA A 518 2.03 -70.95 -3.54
N TYR A 519 1.16 -71.25 -4.51
CA TYR A 519 1.20 -72.51 -5.27
C TYR A 519 2.53 -72.70 -6.01
N ARG A 520 3.07 -71.65 -6.66
CA ARG A 520 4.36 -71.69 -7.36
C ARG A 520 5.52 -72.10 -6.46
N GLU A 521 5.65 -71.46 -5.30
CA GLU A 521 6.76 -71.75 -4.40
C GLU A 521 6.57 -73.07 -3.66
N LEU A 522 5.34 -73.42 -3.25
CA LEU A 522 5.05 -74.75 -2.68
C LEU A 522 5.37 -75.88 -3.67
N ARG A 523 4.97 -75.74 -4.94
CA ARG A 523 5.32 -76.70 -5.99
C ARG A 523 6.82 -76.92 -6.10
N LYS A 524 7.60 -75.83 -6.18
CA LYS A 524 9.07 -75.88 -6.27
C LYS A 524 9.70 -76.53 -5.04
N LEU A 525 9.24 -76.14 -3.85
CA LEU A 525 9.79 -76.57 -2.57
C LEU A 525 9.47 -78.04 -2.30
N GLU A 526 8.23 -78.48 -2.49
CA GLU A 526 7.86 -79.90 -2.35
C GLU A 526 8.56 -80.78 -3.41
N LYS A 527 8.80 -80.26 -4.63
CA LYS A 527 9.64 -80.97 -5.62
C LYS A 527 11.07 -81.17 -5.12
N ARG A 528 11.67 -80.15 -4.48
CA ARG A 528 13.02 -80.26 -3.87
C ARG A 528 13.04 -81.22 -2.68
N ARG A 529 11.96 -81.29 -1.89
CA ARG A 529 11.79 -82.21 -0.75
C ARG A 529 11.49 -83.66 -1.17
N GLY A 530 11.28 -83.94 -2.46
CA GLY A 530 10.92 -85.27 -2.98
C GLY A 530 9.42 -85.61 -2.90
N ASN A 531 8.58 -84.69 -2.42
CA ASN A 531 7.14 -84.86 -2.29
C ASN A 531 6.43 -84.61 -3.64
N ILE A 532 6.68 -85.49 -4.61
CA ILE A 532 6.21 -85.32 -6.00
C ILE A 532 4.68 -85.23 -6.08
N ALA A 533 3.93 -85.94 -5.23
CA ALA A 533 2.46 -85.90 -5.21
C ALA A 533 1.89 -84.53 -4.79
N GLU A 534 2.36 -83.95 -3.67
CA GLU A 534 1.94 -82.58 -3.30
C GLU A 534 2.41 -81.56 -4.34
N SER A 535 3.63 -81.72 -4.88
CA SER A 535 4.16 -80.85 -5.94
C SER A 535 3.26 -80.85 -7.19
N LEU A 536 2.77 -82.02 -7.62
CA LEU A 536 1.87 -82.14 -8.77
C LEU A 536 0.52 -81.47 -8.49
N GLY A 537 -0.10 -81.71 -7.33
CA GLY A 537 -1.34 -81.04 -6.93
C GLY A 537 -1.21 -79.51 -6.89
N TYR A 538 -0.05 -78.99 -6.46
CA TYR A 538 0.22 -77.54 -6.54
C TYR A 538 0.45 -77.05 -7.99
N ALA A 539 0.95 -77.89 -8.89
CA ALA A 539 1.09 -77.56 -10.32
C ALA A 539 -0.27 -77.44 -11.03
N GLU A 540 -1.20 -78.34 -10.75
CA GLU A 540 -2.55 -78.31 -11.32
C GLU A 540 -3.30 -77.03 -10.91
N ASN A 541 -3.24 -76.70 -9.61
CA ASN A 541 -3.81 -75.46 -9.08
C ASN A 541 -3.09 -74.20 -9.61
N GLU A 542 -1.77 -74.22 -9.80
CA GLU A 542 -1.02 -73.14 -10.45
C GLU A 542 -1.54 -72.90 -11.88
N ILE A 543 -1.67 -73.95 -12.68
CA ILE A 543 -2.09 -73.85 -14.10
C ILE A 543 -3.52 -73.31 -14.20
N ALA A 544 -4.45 -73.87 -13.42
CA ALA A 544 -5.84 -73.45 -13.42
C ALA A 544 -5.99 -71.95 -13.08
N LEU A 545 -5.30 -71.49 -12.03
CA LEU A 545 -5.35 -70.10 -11.59
C LEU A 545 -4.57 -69.15 -12.51
N SER A 546 -3.48 -69.61 -13.13
CA SER A 546 -2.70 -68.80 -14.08
C SER A 546 -3.49 -68.47 -15.34
N LYS A 547 -4.40 -69.36 -15.78
CA LYS A 547 -5.28 -69.08 -16.93
C LYS A 547 -6.26 -67.95 -16.61
N VAL A 548 -6.94 -68.02 -15.45
CA VAL A 548 -7.88 -66.99 -14.98
C VAL A 548 -7.22 -65.61 -14.84
N ILE A 549 -5.97 -65.55 -14.38
CA ILE A 549 -5.22 -64.29 -14.23
C ILE A 549 -4.76 -63.71 -15.57
N GLN A 550 -4.58 -64.55 -16.60
CA GLN A 550 -4.15 -64.08 -17.92
C GLN A 550 -5.25 -63.26 -18.60
N ASP A 551 -6.49 -63.73 -18.52
CA ASP A 551 -7.67 -63.05 -19.09
C ASP A 551 -7.91 -61.68 -18.40
N GLU A 552 -7.71 -61.59 -17.07
CA GLU A 552 -7.81 -60.32 -16.30
C GLU A 552 -6.73 -59.28 -16.65
N ARG A 553 -5.59 -59.73 -17.20
CA ARG A 553 -4.41 -58.89 -17.41
C ARG A 553 -4.51 -58.04 -18.68
N GLU A 554 -5.21 -58.54 -19.70
CA GLU A 554 -5.39 -57.82 -20.98
C GLU A 554 -6.26 -56.55 -20.80
N GLU A 555 -7.23 -56.58 -19.87
CA GLU A 555 -8.00 -55.38 -19.49
C GLU A 555 -7.15 -54.33 -18.74
N GLU A 556 -6.27 -54.76 -17.82
CA GLU A 556 -5.42 -53.85 -17.03
C GLU A 556 -4.41 -53.10 -17.92
N GLU A 557 -3.85 -53.76 -18.94
CA GLU A 557 -2.88 -53.15 -19.86
C GLU A 557 -3.51 -52.03 -20.71
N LEU A 558 -4.77 -52.16 -21.14
CA LEU A 558 -5.51 -51.10 -21.86
C LEU A 558 -5.78 -49.87 -20.98
N VAL A 559 -6.12 -50.09 -19.70
CA VAL A 559 -6.35 -49.00 -18.73
C VAL A 559 -5.05 -48.24 -18.44
N LEU A 560 -3.93 -48.96 -18.27
CA LEU A 560 -2.61 -48.37 -18.07
C LEU A 560 -2.12 -47.60 -19.31
N ALA A 561 -2.37 -48.10 -20.53
CA ALA A 561 -2.00 -47.41 -21.76
C ALA A 561 -2.70 -46.05 -21.90
N LYS A 562 -4.02 -45.98 -21.65
CA LYS A 562 -4.79 -44.72 -21.65
C LYS A 562 -4.27 -43.75 -20.58
N ALA A 563 -3.95 -44.26 -19.40
CA ALA A 563 -3.42 -43.46 -18.30
C ALA A 563 -2.03 -42.86 -18.57
N ASN A 564 -1.14 -43.60 -19.25
CA ASN A 564 0.18 -43.13 -19.65
C ASN A 564 0.09 -41.98 -20.68
N LEU A 565 -0.84 -42.06 -21.63
CA LEU A 565 -1.08 -40.98 -22.59
C LEU A 565 -1.54 -39.69 -21.88
N TYR A 566 -2.44 -39.82 -20.90
CA TYR A 566 -2.94 -38.67 -20.16
C TYR A 566 -1.91 -38.09 -19.17
N SER A 567 -1.06 -38.90 -18.54
CA SER A 567 -0.02 -38.37 -17.65
C SER A 567 0.95 -37.47 -18.40
N HIS A 568 1.32 -37.82 -19.64
CA HIS A 568 2.12 -36.94 -20.50
C HIS A 568 1.42 -35.62 -20.84
N LYS A 569 0.11 -35.62 -21.12
CA LYS A 569 -0.66 -34.38 -21.30
C LYS A 569 -0.61 -33.48 -20.05
N MET A 570 -0.83 -34.08 -18.87
CA MET A 570 -0.74 -33.36 -17.59
C MET A 570 0.69 -32.88 -17.29
N GLU A 571 1.73 -33.58 -17.74
CA GLU A 571 3.11 -33.09 -17.66
C GLU A 571 3.35 -31.86 -18.54
N GLU A 572 2.79 -31.80 -19.75
CA GLU A 572 2.88 -30.61 -20.60
C GLU A 572 2.16 -29.41 -19.95
N GLU A 573 0.97 -29.63 -19.41
CA GLU A 573 0.25 -28.61 -18.63
C GLU A 573 1.07 -28.16 -17.42
N LEU A 574 1.69 -29.08 -16.68
CA LEU A 574 2.53 -28.79 -15.51
C LEU A 574 3.85 -28.09 -15.88
N LYS A 575 4.46 -28.42 -17.03
CA LYS A 575 5.61 -27.70 -17.60
C LYS A 575 5.20 -26.28 -18.03
N SER A 576 4.05 -26.14 -18.71
CA SER A 576 3.54 -24.83 -19.14
C SER A 576 3.20 -23.94 -17.96
N LEU A 577 2.61 -24.50 -16.88
CA LEU A 577 2.30 -23.75 -15.67
C LEU A 577 3.56 -23.43 -14.86
N LYS A 578 4.55 -24.33 -14.76
CA LYS A 578 5.87 -24.00 -14.17
C LYS A 578 6.53 -22.85 -14.94
N LYS A 579 6.44 -22.84 -16.27
CA LYS A 579 6.91 -21.74 -17.12
C LYS A 579 6.12 -20.45 -16.86
N LYS A 580 4.80 -20.53 -16.67
CA LYS A 580 3.95 -19.38 -16.30
C LYS A 580 4.28 -18.81 -14.92
N VAL A 581 4.40 -19.65 -13.88
CA VAL A 581 4.80 -19.21 -12.53
C VAL A 581 6.18 -18.56 -12.53
N ARG A 582 7.13 -19.11 -13.31
CA ARG A 582 8.45 -18.48 -13.52
C ARG A 582 8.34 -17.13 -14.25
N LEU A 583 7.43 -17.02 -15.23
CA LEU A 583 7.15 -15.75 -15.91
C LEU A 583 6.55 -14.72 -14.94
N ASP A 584 5.58 -15.12 -14.11
CA ASP A 584 4.94 -14.26 -13.10
C ASP A 584 5.96 -13.80 -12.05
N GLN A 585 6.88 -14.67 -11.63
CA GLN A 585 8.02 -14.31 -10.76
C GLN A 585 8.96 -13.29 -11.42
N LEU A 586 9.28 -13.47 -12.71
CA LEU A 586 10.11 -12.51 -13.46
C LEU A 586 9.38 -11.17 -13.68
N GLN A 587 8.07 -11.18 -13.90
CA GLN A 587 7.25 -9.96 -13.98
C GLN A 587 7.16 -9.24 -12.63
N LEU A 588 7.05 -9.97 -11.52
CA LEU A 588 7.08 -9.39 -10.18
C LEU A 588 8.45 -8.77 -9.88
N LEU A 589 9.53 -9.46 -10.21
CA LEU A 589 10.89 -8.94 -10.09
C LEU A 589 11.06 -7.67 -10.94
N LYS A 590 10.58 -7.67 -12.20
CA LYS A 590 10.59 -6.50 -13.08
C LYS A 590 9.80 -5.32 -12.50
N LYS A 591 8.62 -5.55 -11.93
CA LYS A 591 7.85 -4.50 -11.26
C LYS A 591 8.56 -3.94 -10.03
N ASN A 592 9.22 -4.79 -9.24
CA ASN A 592 9.99 -4.33 -8.09
C ASN A 592 11.17 -3.46 -8.54
N THR A 593 11.91 -3.84 -9.59
CA THR A 593 13.00 -3.01 -10.12
C THR A 593 12.48 -1.73 -10.79
N GLU A 594 11.32 -1.75 -11.45
CA GLU A 594 10.65 -0.54 -11.95
C GLU A 594 10.28 0.43 -10.81
N ILE A 595 9.80 -0.07 -9.68
CA ILE A 595 9.50 0.73 -8.47
C ILE A 595 10.79 1.33 -7.87
N GLU A 596 11.87 0.56 -7.77
CA GLU A 596 13.16 1.04 -7.29
C GLU A 596 13.74 2.14 -8.19
N ILE A 597 13.69 1.96 -9.51
CA ILE A 597 14.11 2.97 -10.50
C ILE A 597 13.26 4.23 -10.38
N ALA A 598 11.93 4.10 -10.23
CA ALA A 598 11.04 5.25 -10.05
C ALA A 598 11.31 6.00 -8.74
N ALA A 599 11.65 5.28 -7.65
CA ALA A 599 12.04 5.90 -6.39
C ALA A 599 13.37 6.66 -6.51
N GLN A 600 14.37 6.09 -7.19
CA GLN A 600 15.64 6.77 -7.47
C GLN A 600 15.45 8.01 -8.36
N ALA A 601 14.66 7.90 -9.45
CA ALA A 601 14.36 9.01 -10.33
C ALA A 601 13.65 10.16 -9.60
N ARG A 602 12.76 9.84 -8.65
CA ARG A 602 12.12 10.84 -7.79
C ARG A 602 13.15 11.56 -6.89
N ILE A 603 14.06 10.84 -6.25
CA ILE A 603 15.12 11.43 -5.42
C ILE A 603 16.01 12.37 -6.26
N ILE A 604 16.38 11.96 -7.48
CA ILE A 604 17.14 12.79 -8.42
C ILE A 604 16.37 14.07 -8.77
N SER A 605 15.06 13.97 -9.08
CA SER A 605 14.22 15.12 -9.38
C SER A 605 14.06 16.09 -8.19
N GLU A 606 13.91 15.58 -6.97
CA GLU A 606 13.85 16.40 -5.75
C GLU A 606 15.20 17.13 -5.50
N LEU A 607 16.34 16.49 -5.80
CA LEU A 607 17.66 17.11 -5.77
C LEU A 607 17.85 18.17 -6.86
N GLU A 608 17.41 17.92 -8.10
CA GLU A 608 17.47 18.90 -9.20
C GLU A 608 16.60 20.13 -8.92
N LEU A 609 15.38 19.94 -8.42
CA LEU A 609 14.49 21.04 -8.05
C LEU A 609 15.10 21.87 -6.90
N THR A 610 15.75 21.21 -5.94
CA THR A 610 16.49 21.86 -4.86
C THR A 610 17.67 22.68 -5.39
N LYS A 611 18.48 22.11 -6.29
CA LYS A 611 19.59 22.80 -6.97
C LYS A 611 19.11 24.02 -7.76
N ASN A 612 18.04 23.88 -8.54
CA ASN A 612 17.45 24.97 -9.32
C ASN A 612 16.89 26.07 -8.42
N LYS A 613 16.29 25.72 -7.28
CA LYS A 613 15.85 26.70 -6.28
C LYS A 613 17.04 27.52 -5.76
N TYR A 614 18.14 26.88 -5.35
CA TYR A 614 19.35 27.61 -4.91
C TYR A 614 19.96 28.48 -6.02
N ALA A 615 20.01 27.99 -7.26
CA ALA A 615 20.48 28.77 -8.41
C ALA A 615 19.61 30.01 -8.66
N SER A 616 18.28 29.88 -8.57
CA SER A 616 17.36 31.02 -8.76
C SER A 616 17.49 32.08 -7.65
N VAL A 617 17.71 31.67 -6.40
CA VAL A 617 17.96 32.58 -5.26
C VAL A 617 19.31 33.30 -5.41
N ALA A 618 20.35 32.61 -5.89
CA ALA A 618 21.65 33.23 -6.16
C ALA A 618 21.55 34.29 -7.28
N LEU A 619 20.85 33.96 -8.38
CA LEU A 619 20.63 34.88 -9.50
C LEU A 619 19.81 36.11 -9.08
N ALA A 620 18.73 35.93 -8.31
CA ALA A 620 17.93 37.03 -7.80
C ALA A 620 18.74 37.97 -6.90
N SER A 621 19.58 37.39 -6.01
CA SER A 621 20.50 38.17 -5.15
C SER A 621 21.49 39.00 -5.98
N LEU A 622 22.07 38.42 -7.04
CA LEU A 622 22.99 39.12 -7.94
C LEU A 622 22.31 40.29 -8.68
N LEU A 623 21.09 40.07 -9.19
CA LEU A 623 20.31 41.11 -9.88
C LEU A 623 19.99 42.30 -8.95
N VAL A 624 19.66 42.06 -7.69
CA VAL A 624 19.44 43.12 -6.69
C VAL A 624 20.71 43.93 -6.45
N ILE A 625 21.88 43.28 -6.34
CA ILE A 625 23.18 43.96 -6.19
C ILE A 625 23.48 44.84 -7.41
N CYS A 626 23.27 44.32 -8.63
CA CYS A 626 23.46 45.10 -9.86
C CYS A 626 22.52 46.31 -9.93
N LEU A 627 21.24 46.15 -9.56
CA LEU A 627 20.27 47.26 -9.56
C LEU A 627 20.66 48.37 -8.59
N LEU A 628 21.11 48.02 -7.38
CA LEU A 628 21.60 48.99 -6.39
C LEU A 628 22.82 49.75 -6.90
N ALA A 629 23.76 49.08 -7.57
CA ALA A 629 24.92 49.72 -8.19
C ALA A 629 24.51 50.72 -9.29
N VAL A 630 23.57 50.34 -10.17
CA VAL A 630 23.06 51.24 -11.23
C VAL A 630 22.37 52.47 -10.64
N LEU A 631 21.52 52.31 -9.62
CA LEU A 631 20.84 53.43 -8.95
C LEU A 631 21.83 54.39 -8.27
N PHE A 632 22.90 53.86 -7.66
CA PHE A 632 23.97 54.65 -7.06
C PHE A 632 24.72 55.48 -8.11
N ILE A 633 25.09 54.88 -9.24
CA ILE A 633 25.77 55.55 -10.36
C ILE A 633 24.87 56.65 -10.95
N TYR A 634 23.60 56.35 -11.20
CA TYR A 634 22.64 57.32 -11.75
C TYR A 634 22.48 58.56 -10.86
N LYS A 635 22.34 58.37 -9.54
CA LYS A 635 22.26 59.48 -8.59
C LYS A 635 23.50 60.39 -8.66
N ARG A 636 24.70 59.79 -8.67
CA ARG A 636 25.97 60.53 -8.79
C ARG A 636 26.07 61.35 -10.07
N PHE A 637 25.57 60.83 -11.19
CA PHE A 637 25.55 61.54 -12.47
C PHE A 637 24.67 62.81 -12.41
N VAL A 638 23.45 62.69 -11.88
CA VAL A 638 22.50 63.82 -11.76
C VAL A 638 23.07 64.93 -10.87
N ASP A 639 23.67 64.58 -9.73
CA ASP A 639 24.28 65.54 -8.80
C ASP A 639 25.53 66.24 -9.38
N SER A 640 26.20 65.63 -10.37
CA SER A 640 27.29 66.26 -11.11
C SER A 640 26.77 67.29 -12.12
N ASN A 641 25.73 66.92 -12.87
CA ASN A 641 25.26 67.74 -13.99
C ASN A 641 24.58 69.05 -13.54
N LYS A 642 24.03 69.09 -12.33
CA LYS A 642 23.49 70.35 -11.74
C LYS A 642 24.59 71.38 -11.45
N ARG A 643 25.71 70.94 -10.86
CA ARG A 643 26.81 71.83 -10.44
C ARG A 643 27.51 72.50 -11.63
N ASN A 644 27.63 71.82 -12.77
CA ASN A 644 28.25 72.40 -13.96
C ASN A 644 27.44 73.60 -14.51
N LYS A 645 26.11 73.48 -14.58
CA LYS A 645 25.24 74.56 -15.11
C LYS A 645 25.30 75.86 -14.29
N GLU A 646 25.53 75.75 -12.99
CA GLU A 646 25.64 76.90 -12.08
C GLU A 646 26.96 77.66 -12.30
N LEU A 647 28.06 76.93 -12.55
CA LEU A 647 29.36 77.51 -12.91
C LEU A 647 29.31 78.22 -14.26
N ASP A 648 28.66 77.63 -15.27
CA ASP A 648 28.52 78.23 -16.61
C ASP A 648 27.77 79.57 -16.57
N TYR A 649 26.74 79.70 -15.72
CA TYR A 649 25.99 80.95 -15.56
C TYR A 649 26.84 82.08 -14.96
N LEU A 650 27.58 81.78 -13.88
CA LEU A 650 28.42 82.76 -13.18
C LEU A 650 29.62 83.22 -14.03
N ALA A 651 30.17 82.35 -14.88
CA ALA A 651 31.30 82.70 -15.76
C ALA A 651 30.93 83.67 -16.90
N ALA A 652 29.64 83.84 -17.21
CA ALA A 652 29.18 84.55 -18.41
C ALA A 652 28.87 86.06 -18.21
N ARG A 653 28.70 86.52 -16.97
CA ARG A 653 28.23 87.89 -16.66
C ARG A 653 29.25 88.70 -15.86
N ASP A 654 29.12 90.02 -15.91
CA ASP A 654 29.84 90.95 -15.03
C ASP A 654 29.19 90.92 -13.63
N PRO A 655 29.93 90.65 -12.55
CA PRO A 655 29.34 90.42 -11.23
C PRO A 655 28.73 91.68 -10.59
N LEU A 656 29.08 92.88 -11.05
CA LEU A 656 28.50 94.13 -10.56
C LEU A 656 27.23 94.50 -11.33
N THR A 657 27.33 94.62 -12.66
CA THR A 657 26.25 95.16 -13.50
C THR A 657 25.26 94.10 -13.98
N ASN A 658 25.58 92.81 -13.79
CA ASN A 658 24.87 91.65 -14.33
C ASN A 658 24.73 91.62 -15.86
N CYS A 659 25.25 92.61 -16.60
CA CYS A 659 25.40 92.57 -18.05
C CYS A 659 26.29 91.39 -18.48
N TYR A 660 26.28 91.03 -19.77
CA TYR A 660 27.30 90.10 -20.28
C TYR A 660 28.69 90.72 -20.11
N ASN A 661 29.69 89.90 -19.79
CA ASN A 661 31.07 90.37 -19.74
C ASN A 661 31.64 90.50 -21.18
N ARG A 662 32.71 91.29 -21.33
CA ARG A 662 33.38 91.53 -22.63
C ARG A 662 33.73 90.24 -23.39
N ARG A 663 34.09 89.16 -22.70
CA ARG A 663 34.38 87.87 -23.36
C ARG A 663 33.14 87.32 -24.06
N ILE A 664 32.02 87.22 -23.35
CA ILE A 664 30.77 86.70 -23.93
C ILE A 664 30.23 87.61 -25.04
N LEU A 665 30.41 88.93 -24.93
CA LEU A 665 30.13 89.86 -26.04
C LEU A 665 30.89 89.45 -27.32
N PHE A 666 32.21 89.24 -27.23
CA PHE A 666 33.00 88.81 -28.37
C PHE A 666 32.62 87.39 -28.83
N ASP A 667 32.29 86.46 -27.93
CA ASP A 667 31.84 85.12 -28.31
C ASP A 667 30.52 85.18 -29.12
N PHE A 668 29.58 86.04 -28.74
CA PHE A 668 28.35 86.30 -29.54
C PHE A 668 28.66 86.97 -30.88
N MET A 669 29.40 88.09 -30.88
CA MET A 669 29.69 88.81 -32.13
C MET A 669 30.52 87.98 -33.11
N ASN A 670 31.52 87.22 -32.63
CA ASN A 670 32.32 86.33 -33.48
C ASN A 670 31.45 85.24 -34.13
N ARG A 671 30.48 84.67 -33.39
CA ARG A 671 29.52 83.70 -33.92
C ARG A 671 28.62 84.32 -35.00
N ASP A 672 28.14 85.53 -34.77
CA ASP A 672 27.22 86.19 -35.69
C ASP A 672 27.95 86.71 -36.95
N PHE A 673 29.25 87.04 -36.84
CA PHE A 673 30.13 87.40 -37.97
C PHE A 673 30.70 86.20 -38.76
N VAL A 674 30.37 84.93 -38.42
CA VAL A 674 30.82 83.75 -39.20
C VAL A 674 30.34 83.80 -40.67
N ASP A 675 29.18 84.40 -40.93
CA ASP A 675 28.68 84.66 -42.27
C ASP A 675 28.09 86.08 -42.36
N THR A 676 28.98 87.06 -42.56
CA THR A 676 28.61 88.48 -42.69
C THR A 676 27.67 88.76 -43.88
N THR A 677 27.52 87.84 -44.84
CA THR A 677 26.56 88.00 -45.95
C THR A 677 25.10 87.87 -45.51
N ARG A 678 24.85 87.27 -44.33
CA ARG A 678 23.50 87.15 -43.73
C ARG A 678 23.13 88.31 -42.82
N LEU A 679 24.08 89.17 -42.46
CA LEU A 679 23.86 90.34 -41.59
C LEU A 679 23.32 91.52 -42.41
N SER A 680 22.05 91.46 -42.84
CA SER A 680 21.43 92.51 -43.66
C SER A 680 21.21 93.83 -42.91
N GLU A 681 20.90 93.74 -41.62
CA GLU A 681 20.85 94.84 -40.67
C GLU A 681 21.50 94.37 -39.37
N TYR A 682 22.50 95.10 -38.89
CA TYR A 682 23.18 94.80 -37.63
C TYR A 682 23.87 96.09 -37.18
N CYS A 683 23.53 96.54 -35.98
CA CYS A 683 24.09 97.75 -35.41
C CYS A 683 24.62 97.49 -34.02
N ILE A 684 25.58 98.31 -33.60
CA ILE A 684 26.03 98.37 -32.23
C ILE A 684 26.04 99.82 -31.74
N LEU A 685 25.90 99.97 -30.43
CA LEU A 685 26.04 101.23 -29.72
C LEU A 685 27.20 101.07 -28.75
N MET A 686 28.23 101.89 -28.87
CA MET A 686 29.17 102.12 -27.78
C MET A 686 28.60 103.23 -26.90
N VAL A 687 28.52 102.97 -25.60
CA VAL A 687 27.88 103.80 -24.59
C VAL A 687 28.89 104.10 -23.51
N ASP A 688 28.97 105.34 -23.07
CA ASP A 688 29.86 105.75 -21.97
C ASP A 688 29.16 106.80 -21.12
N ILE A 689 29.31 106.67 -19.80
CA ILE A 689 28.72 107.57 -18.82
C ILE A 689 29.56 108.85 -18.76
N ASP A 690 28.97 109.95 -19.21
CA ASP A 690 29.66 111.21 -19.33
C ASP A 690 30.11 111.74 -17.95
N HIS A 691 31.37 112.15 -17.87
CA HIS A 691 32.01 112.63 -16.65
C HIS A 691 32.02 111.62 -15.48
N PHE A 692 31.91 110.31 -15.74
CA PHE A 692 31.85 109.30 -14.67
C PHE A 692 33.04 109.29 -13.70
N LYS A 693 34.24 109.65 -14.17
CA LYS A 693 35.38 109.88 -13.27
C LYS A 693 35.09 110.95 -12.21
N GLU A 694 34.45 112.06 -12.58
CA GLU A 694 34.06 113.12 -11.63
C GLU A 694 33.00 112.63 -10.64
N VAL A 695 32.12 111.71 -11.05
CA VAL A 695 31.18 111.03 -10.14
C VAL A 695 31.93 110.17 -9.10
N ASN A 696 32.93 109.40 -9.51
CA ASN A 696 33.78 108.64 -8.59
C ASN A 696 34.60 109.55 -7.67
N ASP A 697 35.24 110.58 -8.23
CA ASP A 697 36.11 111.51 -7.50
C ASP A 697 35.31 112.36 -6.49
N SER A 698 34.02 112.64 -6.77
CA SER A 698 33.14 113.44 -5.90
C SER A 698 32.33 112.62 -4.88
N TYR A 699 31.88 111.40 -5.24
CA TYR A 699 30.94 110.61 -4.43
C TYR A 699 31.45 109.23 -4.02
N GLY A 700 32.67 108.86 -4.43
CA GLY A 700 33.32 107.59 -4.11
C GLY A 700 32.88 106.41 -5.00
N HIS A 701 33.78 105.43 -5.16
CA HIS A 701 33.59 104.29 -6.05
C HIS A 701 32.35 103.44 -5.74
N SER A 702 31.93 103.28 -4.49
CA SER A 702 30.71 102.54 -4.15
C SER A 702 29.43 103.22 -4.66
N THR A 703 29.42 104.55 -4.70
CA THR A 703 28.34 105.34 -5.30
C THR A 703 28.42 105.26 -6.83
N GLY A 704 29.63 105.33 -7.40
CA GLY A 704 29.87 105.08 -8.82
C GLY A 704 29.39 103.71 -9.29
N ASP A 705 29.70 102.64 -8.54
CA ASP A 705 29.24 101.26 -8.78
C ASP A 705 27.70 101.13 -8.73
N SER A 706 27.05 101.91 -7.86
CA SER A 706 25.59 102.00 -7.81
C SER A 706 25.02 102.70 -9.05
N VAL A 707 25.66 103.79 -9.51
CA VAL A 707 25.30 104.47 -10.77
C VAL A 707 25.53 103.54 -11.98
N LEU A 708 26.65 102.83 -12.04
CA LEU A 708 26.94 101.83 -13.10
C LEU A 708 25.88 100.74 -13.15
N SER A 709 25.49 100.21 -11.99
CA SER A 709 24.47 99.16 -11.89
C SER A 709 23.09 99.67 -12.28
N ALA A 710 22.76 100.92 -11.94
CA ALA A 710 21.49 101.55 -12.33
C ALA A 710 21.43 101.87 -13.83
N VAL A 711 22.50 102.43 -14.40
CA VAL A 711 22.62 102.65 -15.85
C VAL A 711 22.56 101.31 -16.59
N ALA A 712 23.32 100.29 -16.16
CA ALA A 712 23.27 98.94 -16.73
C ALA A 712 21.86 98.32 -16.73
N ASN A 713 21.06 98.58 -15.69
CA ASN A 713 19.66 98.17 -15.65
C ASN A 713 18.79 98.97 -16.63
N ILE A 714 19.02 100.27 -16.82
CA ILE A 714 18.34 101.07 -17.85
C ILE A 714 18.69 100.58 -19.25
N LEU A 715 19.96 100.25 -19.52
CA LEU A 715 20.42 99.67 -20.79
C LEU A 715 19.70 98.33 -21.05
N GLN A 716 19.78 97.37 -20.10
CA GLN A 716 19.16 96.04 -20.24
C GLN A 716 17.63 96.11 -20.40
N ASN A 717 16.94 97.02 -19.71
CA ASN A 717 15.49 97.17 -19.81
C ASN A 717 15.01 98.04 -20.99
N SER A 718 15.93 98.62 -21.77
CA SER A 718 15.60 99.45 -22.94
C SER A 718 15.86 98.77 -24.28
N VAL A 719 16.32 97.52 -24.26
CA VAL A 719 16.58 96.69 -25.45
C VAL A 719 15.73 95.42 -25.44
N ARG A 720 15.71 94.67 -26.54
CA ARG A 720 14.93 93.43 -26.69
C ARG A 720 15.64 92.25 -26.06
N GLN A 721 14.91 91.15 -25.83
CA GLN A 721 15.47 89.90 -25.28
C GLN A 721 16.61 89.29 -26.11
N ASN A 722 16.68 89.58 -27.42
CA ASN A 722 17.73 89.10 -28.32
C ASN A 722 18.88 90.11 -28.49
N ASP A 723 18.74 91.32 -27.95
CA ASP A 723 19.78 92.34 -27.97
C ASP A 723 20.76 92.09 -26.81
N ILE A 724 22.05 92.33 -27.03
CA ILE A 724 23.09 91.98 -26.06
C ILE A 724 23.61 93.26 -25.43
N VAL A 725 23.33 93.46 -24.14
CA VAL A 725 24.02 94.48 -23.33
C VAL A 725 25.20 93.84 -22.63
N ALA A 726 26.39 94.37 -22.90
CA ALA A 726 27.62 93.94 -22.26
C ALA A 726 28.37 95.13 -21.64
N ARG A 727 29.02 94.89 -20.51
CA ARG A 727 29.98 95.84 -19.95
C ARG A 727 31.31 95.66 -20.68
N PHE A 728 31.78 96.72 -21.34
CA PHE A 728 32.96 96.67 -22.21
C PHE A 728 34.26 96.94 -21.44
N GLY A 729 34.23 97.86 -20.48
CA GLY A 729 35.30 98.16 -19.53
C GLY A 729 34.98 99.42 -18.73
N GLY A 730 35.35 99.51 -17.44
CA GLY A 730 35.08 100.70 -16.63
C GLY A 730 33.60 101.11 -16.64
N GLU A 731 33.32 102.31 -17.14
CA GLU A 731 32.01 102.91 -17.41
C GLU A 731 31.44 102.71 -18.83
N GLU A 732 32.18 102.01 -19.69
CA GLU A 732 31.80 101.72 -21.08
C GLU A 732 30.91 100.47 -21.16
N PHE A 733 29.83 100.58 -21.92
CA PHE A 733 28.95 99.48 -22.30
C PHE A 733 28.85 99.37 -23.82
N CYS A 734 28.78 98.15 -24.32
CA CYS A 734 28.50 97.88 -25.72
C CYS A 734 27.14 97.18 -25.82
N ILE A 735 26.25 97.73 -26.64
CA ILE A 735 24.96 97.12 -26.97
C ILE A 735 25.02 96.64 -28.40
N VAL A 736 24.73 95.36 -28.62
CA VAL A 736 24.55 94.77 -29.94
C VAL A 736 23.06 94.64 -30.24
N LEU A 737 22.65 95.11 -31.42
CA LEU A 737 21.28 95.06 -31.92
C LEU A 737 21.22 94.26 -33.24
N PRO A 738 21.12 92.91 -33.18
CA PRO A 738 21.00 92.08 -34.38
C PRO A 738 19.67 92.34 -35.10
N GLY A 739 19.72 92.58 -36.41
CA GLY A 739 18.51 92.84 -37.22
C GLY A 739 17.96 94.27 -37.11
N ALA A 740 18.58 95.16 -36.34
CA ALA A 740 18.16 96.56 -36.25
C ALA A 740 18.82 97.41 -37.36
N PRO A 741 18.03 98.14 -38.18
CA PRO A 741 18.59 99.14 -39.10
C PRO A 741 19.14 100.35 -38.33
N LYS A 742 20.02 101.11 -38.98
CA LYS A 742 20.72 102.25 -38.35
C LYS A 742 19.78 103.31 -37.77
N GLU A 743 18.63 103.54 -38.40
CA GLU A 743 17.59 104.46 -37.91
C GLU A 743 17.02 103.98 -36.57
N GLN A 744 16.65 102.70 -36.48
CA GLN A 744 16.17 102.10 -35.24
C GLN A 744 17.26 102.03 -34.15
N ALA A 745 18.53 101.83 -34.53
CA ALA A 745 19.64 101.87 -33.59
C ALA A 745 19.87 103.28 -33.01
N MET A 746 19.71 104.33 -33.83
CA MET A 746 19.73 105.73 -33.38
C MET A 746 18.54 106.04 -32.46
N ASP A 747 17.33 105.60 -32.81
CA ASP A 747 16.13 105.78 -31.96
C ASP A 747 16.28 105.10 -30.60
N ILE A 748 16.86 103.88 -30.58
CA ILE A 748 17.15 103.15 -29.34
C ILE A 748 18.22 103.87 -28.51
N ALA A 749 19.31 104.32 -29.14
CA ALA A 749 20.36 105.08 -28.46
C ALA A 749 19.81 106.38 -27.83
N GLU A 750 19.00 107.14 -28.57
CA GLU A 750 18.43 108.41 -28.11
C GLU A 750 17.37 108.21 -27.01
N ASN A 751 16.54 107.17 -27.11
CA ASN A 751 15.61 106.77 -26.05
C ASN A 751 16.35 106.39 -24.75
N ILE A 752 17.43 105.60 -24.86
CA ILE A 752 18.27 105.26 -23.71
C ILE A 752 18.91 106.54 -23.14
N ARG A 753 19.47 107.40 -23.98
CA ARG A 753 20.10 108.67 -23.58
C ARG A 753 19.14 109.53 -22.77
N GLN A 754 17.93 109.77 -23.29
CA GLN A 754 16.89 110.55 -22.63
C GLN A 754 16.44 109.90 -21.31
N LYS A 755 16.34 108.57 -21.24
CA LYS A 755 16.03 107.85 -19.99
C LYS A 755 17.11 108.00 -18.93
N VAL A 756 18.39 107.96 -19.31
CA VAL A 756 19.50 108.17 -18.37
C VAL A 756 19.54 109.62 -17.91
N GLU A 757 19.44 110.59 -18.82
CA GLU A 757 19.38 112.03 -18.52
C GLU A 757 18.20 112.40 -17.60
N ALA A 758 17.02 111.80 -17.81
CA ALA A 758 15.84 112.02 -16.98
C ALA A 758 15.87 111.25 -15.64
N SER A 759 16.84 110.36 -15.44
CA SER A 759 16.98 109.55 -14.22
C SER A 759 17.93 110.22 -13.22
N SER A 760 17.49 110.30 -11.96
CA SER A 760 18.34 110.70 -10.85
C SER A 760 18.72 109.48 -10.01
N PHE A 761 20.02 109.26 -9.85
CA PHE A 761 20.60 108.13 -9.13
C PHE A 761 21.14 108.63 -7.79
N ASN A 762 20.37 108.50 -6.71
CA ASN A 762 20.72 109.02 -5.39
C ASN A 762 21.05 110.54 -5.40
N ASN A 763 20.21 111.35 -6.07
CA ASN A 763 20.40 112.78 -6.33
C ASN A 763 21.56 113.14 -7.27
N ILE A 764 22.28 112.17 -7.83
CA ILE A 764 23.27 112.38 -8.88
C ILE A 764 22.58 112.23 -10.23
N SER A 765 22.65 113.26 -11.06
CA SER A 765 22.20 113.18 -12.46
C SER A 765 23.42 112.93 -13.33
N VAL A 766 23.40 111.87 -14.13
CA VAL A 766 24.45 111.58 -15.12
C VAL A 766 23.85 111.59 -16.51
N THR A 767 24.69 111.85 -17.50
CA THR A 767 24.33 111.73 -18.91
C THR A 767 25.16 110.63 -19.55
N CYS A 768 24.80 110.22 -20.76
CA CYS A 768 25.57 109.23 -21.51
C CYS A 768 25.76 109.74 -22.94
N SER A 769 26.96 109.53 -23.47
CA SER A 769 27.23 109.71 -24.89
C SER A 769 27.13 108.36 -25.58
N PHE A 770 26.65 108.39 -26.83
CA PHE A 770 26.48 107.20 -27.65
C PHE A 770 27.18 107.36 -28.99
N GLY A 771 27.87 106.31 -29.42
CA GLY A 771 28.37 106.14 -30.76
C GLY A 771 27.72 104.94 -31.43
N VAL A 772 27.07 105.16 -32.58
CA VAL A 772 26.32 104.12 -33.28
C VAL A 772 27.06 103.74 -34.56
N ALA A 773 27.30 102.45 -34.77
CA ALA A 773 27.83 101.93 -36.02
C ALA A 773 26.92 100.84 -36.60
N SER A 774 26.88 100.75 -37.93
CA SER A 774 26.10 99.78 -38.69
C SER A 774 27.00 98.95 -39.58
N ILE A 775 26.72 97.65 -39.71
CA ILE A 775 27.43 96.75 -40.61
C ILE A 775 27.43 97.24 -42.08
N LYS A 776 26.43 98.04 -42.47
CA LYS A 776 26.33 98.72 -43.77
C LYS A 776 27.44 99.72 -44.06
N PHE A 777 28.28 100.04 -43.08
CA PHE A 777 29.51 100.80 -43.25
C PHE A 777 30.75 99.93 -43.55
N ASN A 778 30.53 98.67 -43.96
CA ASN A 778 31.54 97.71 -44.41
C ASN A 778 32.61 97.34 -43.35
N ALA A 779 32.25 97.32 -42.07
CA ALA A 779 33.07 96.66 -41.05
C ALA A 779 33.13 95.14 -41.33
N LYS A 780 34.33 94.57 -41.42
CA LYS A 780 34.54 93.15 -41.75
C LYS A 780 34.67 92.25 -40.53
N THR A 781 34.94 92.83 -39.36
CA THR A 781 35.13 92.10 -38.10
C THR A 781 34.35 92.76 -36.96
N PRO A 782 34.04 92.03 -35.88
CA PRO A 782 33.46 92.61 -34.66
C PRO A 782 34.26 93.79 -34.13
N SER A 783 35.59 93.69 -34.14
CA SER A 783 36.51 94.73 -33.68
C SER A 783 36.43 96.00 -34.54
N GLU A 784 36.38 95.88 -35.87
CA GLU A 784 36.20 97.04 -36.77
C GLU A 784 34.85 97.74 -36.54
N LEU A 785 33.78 96.99 -36.28
CA LEU A 785 32.47 97.60 -36.02
C LEU A 785 32.47 98.32 -34.67
N ILE A 786 33.09 97.73 -33.64
CA ILE A 786 33.34 98.34 -32.32
C ILE A 786 34.16 99.62 -32.45
N GLU A 787 35.23 99.61 -33.24
CA GLU A 787 36.06 100.79 -33.49
C GLU A 787 35.28 101.92 -34.19
N GLN A 788 34.42 101.59 -35.16
CA GLN A 788 33.52 102.58 -35.77
C GLN A 788 32.56 103.19 -34.74
N ALA A 789 31.99 102.38 -33.85
CA ALA A 789 31.10 102.88 -32.80
C ALA A 789 31.86 103.76 -31.79
N ASP A 790 33.08 103.38 -31.40
CA ASP A 790 33.92 104.19 -30.50
C ASP A 790 34.34 105.53 -31.13
N ILE A 791 34.69 105.55 -32.42
CA ILE A 791 34.97 106.81 -33.15
C ILE A 791 33.74 107.72 -33.16
N ALA A 792 32.54 107.16 -33.32
CA ALA A 792 31.30 107.92 -33.24
C ALA A 792 30.99 108.39 -31.80
N LEU A 793 31.31 107.60 -30.78
CA LEU A 793 31.18 107.95 -29.37
C LEU A 793 32.11 109.11 -29.02
N PHE A 794 33.36 109.06 -29.47
CA PHE A 794 34.31 110.16 -29.34
C PHE A 794 33.80 111.42 -30.04
N LYS A 795 33.12 111.29 -31.19
CA LYS A 795 32.46 112.43 -31.86
C LYS A 795 31.37 113.04 -30.98
N SER A 796 30.50 112.23 -30.38
CA SER A 796 29.49 112.68 -29.39
C SER A 796 30.12 113.43 -28.22
N LYS A 797 31.18 112.87 -27.63
CA LYS A 797 31.92 113.52 -26.54
C LYS A 797 32.57 114.85 -26.96
N SER A 798 33.05 114.96 -28.20
CA SER A 798 33.69 116.18 -28.72
C SER A 798 32.73 117.32 -29.08
N LEU A 799 31.46 117.01 -29.34
CA LEU A 799 30.44 117.98 -29.79
C LEU A 799 29.66 118.63 -28.63
N GLY A 800 29.81 118.12 -27.41
CA GLY A 800 29.09 118.64 -26.24
C GLY A 800 28.76 117.61 -25.17
N ARG A 801 28.97 116.30 -25.46
CA ARG A 801 28.47 115.17 -24.66
C ARG A 801 26.94 115.09 -24.62
N ASN A 802 26.41 114.08 -23.93
CA ASN A 802 24.98 113.85 -23.79
C ASN A 802 24.25 113.85 -25.16
N GLN A 803 24.80 113.11 -26.13
CA GLN A 803 24.27 113.02 -27.48
C GLN A 803 24.59 111.68 -28.15
N VAL A 804 23.85 111.37 -29.22
CA VAL A 804 24.08 110.22 -30.10
C VAL A 804 24.71 110.70 -31.40
N SER A 805 25.77 110.04 -31.85
CA SER A 805 26.34 110.23 -33.18
C SER A 805 26.35 108.91 -33.94
N LEU A 806 25.92 108.94 -35.20
CA LEU A 806 26.13 107.84 -36.14
C LEU A 806 27.54 107.94 -36.74
N TRP A 807 28.23 106.83 -36.93
CA TRP A 807 29.52 106.83 -37.61
C TRP A 807 29.37 107.23 -39.08
N GLU A 808 30.25 108.11 -39.54
CA GLU A 808 30.39 108.47 -40.95
C GLU A 808 31.84 108.27 -41.41
N LYS A 809 32.02 107.92 -42.69
CA LYS A 809 33.33 107.69 -43.32
C LYS A 809 34.24 108.94 -43.35
N THR A 810 33.69 110.11 -43.03
CA THR A 810 34.39 111.39 -42.88
C THR A 810 35.08 111.52 -41.51
N PHE A 811 34.68 110.73 -40.51
CA PHE A 811 35.27 110.76 -39.18
C PHE A 811 36.61 110.03 -39.21
N LYS A 812 37.69 110.75 -38.87
CA LYS A 812 39.02 110.15 -38.70
C LYS A 812 39.14 109.53 -37.31
N PRO A 813 39.83 108.37 -37.16
CA PRO A 813 40.22 107.89 -35.85
C PRO A 813 41.10 108.92 -35.15
N LYS A 814 41.08 108.85 -33.82
CA LYS A 814 41.86 109.71 -32.93
C LYS A 814 43.35 109.41 -33.08
N ASN A 815 44.18 110.44 -33.26
CA ASN A 815 45.63 110.37 -33.02
C ASN A 815 45.91 110.48 -31.52
#